data_AF-A0A2W4Z6L5-F1
#
_entry.id   AF-A0A2W4Z6L5-F1
#
_cell.length_a   1.000
_cell.length_b   1.000
_cell.length_c   1.000
_cell.angle_alpha   90.00
_cell.angle_beta   90.00
_cell.angle_gamma   90.00
#
_symmetry.space_group_name_H-M   'P 1'
#
loop_
_entity.id
_entity.type
_entity.pdbx_description
1 polymer ?
#
loop_
_entity_poly.entity_id
_entity_poly.type
_entity_poly.pdbx_seq_one_letter_code
_entity_poly.pdbx_strand_id
1 'polypeptide(L)'
;MACYPVIMCGGSGVRLWPASRPARPKQFIPLIGERSLFQETALRVAGIAGARELVIVAGVAHADIIRAQLADIGVNATILLEPEARDSAAAIAAASAWIAARDAEGVALIVASDHHVPDAAAFRTAAATAVEAAQAGHIVTMGVTPAEPNTAYGYIAPGDAVGGVRKVAAFVEKPDAATAGSYIAKGYLWNSGNFVARVAILLDELDRHAPEIATAARRAVAEANDSDGVVLLADAFRAAPKVSIDYAVMEKTEHAAVLPVSFAWTDLGAWDAVWSAREKDGQGNAVRGAVVLQDAKNMLVSAAPGVRVVAIGVSDIAIVAEEGQVLVCDLASSQSVKAVVDALKAKGEDIAPAPFEDLAGAAQWFDRWLRLNALPFWCSVGLDHARGGFHEAVSLEGAPLDWPRRMRVQARQAYVYAQAGQMNWPGPWRQTAQHGLDYLEAAYKRPDGLYRTLVAADGATIDEAAMLYDQAFALLALAALKQAGASGPWQAQAESLRGAIERHRHAGGGFRESPPHPFQANAHMHLFEAAQAWSDAAGGAAWGALADEIAQLALTRFIDAEGGFVREFFDASWSRAPGDEGRHLEPGHQFEWAWLLARSGHEAAARKLFAAGVRGIDPRRNAAVDAVWDDFSTKAPTARLWVQTEYLKAALILGEEQHALAAAKTFWRYLQTPAPGLWYDTLKPDNTFVDEPASASSFYHIITAIRALGAIYN
;
A
#
# COMPACT_ATOMS: atom_id res chain seq x y z
N MET A 1 13.12 18.17 35.78
CA MET A 1 13.06 16.74 35.43
C MET A 1 13.28 16.64 33.92
N ALA A 2 14.16 15.77 33.44
CA ALA A 2 14.33 15.51 32.01
C ALA A 2 13.77 14.13 31.71
N CYS A 3 12.64 14.06 31.01
CA CYS A 3 12.01 12.82 30.57
C CYS A 3 11.65 12.93 29.10
N TYR A 4 11.95 11.91 28.31
CA TYR A 4 11.58 11.78 26.91
C TYR A 4 10.31 10.93 26.84
N PRO A 5 9.16 11.51 26.46
CA PRO A 5 7.99 10.70 26.16
C PRO A 5 8.25 9.90 24.87
N VAL A 6 7.93 8.62 24.90
CA VAL A 6 8.05 7.70 23.78
C VAL A 6 6.68 7.10 23.51
N ILE A 7 6.10 7.38 22.34
CA ILE A 7 4.80 6.82 21.94
C ILE A 7 5.04 5.66 20.98
N MET A 8 4.50 4.50 21.34
CA MET A 8 4.57 3.28 20.54
C MET A 8 3.35 3.18 19.62
N CYS A 9 3.58 3.27 18.31
CA CYS A 9 2.57 3.17 17.27
C CYS A 9 2.58 1.78 16.61
N GLY A 10 2.09 0.78 17.35
CA GLY A 10 1.93 -0.59 16.87
C GLY A 10 0.46 -1.08 16.89
N GLY A 11 0.19 -2.20 16.23
CA GLY A 11 -1.12 -2.86 16.25
C GLY A 11 -2.07 -2.46 15.10
N SER A 12 -2.90 -3.41 14.66
CA SER A 12 -3.80 -3.25 13.50
C SER A 12 -5.27 -2.99 13.85
N GLY A 13 -5.68 -3.19 15.11
CA GLY A 13 -7.02 -2.82 15.58
C GLY A 13 -8.21 -3.65 15.05
N VAL A 14 -7.98 -4.82 14.43
CA VAL A 14 -8.98 -5.62 13.66
C VAL A 14 -10.38 -5.77 14.28
N ARG A 15 -10.49 -5.81 15.62
CA ARG A 15 -11.77 -5.93 16.33
C ARG A 15 -12.68 -4.70 16.21
N LEU A 16 -12.14 -3.58 15.75
CA LEU A 16 -12.86 -2.33 15.50
C LEU A 16 -13.16 -2.12 14.01
N TRP A 17 -13.15 -3.19 13.20
CA TRP A 17 -13.70 -3.16 11.86
C TRP A 17 -15.19 -2.74 11.92
N PRO A 18 -15.71 -1.97 10.94
CA PRO A 18 -15.09 -1.53 9.70
C PRO A 18 -14.28 -0.24 9.82
N ALA A 19 -14.23 0.38 11.00
CA ALA A 19 -13.51 1.63 11.21
C ALA A 19 -11.99 1.43 11.10
N SER A 20 -11.45 0.39 11.74
CA SER A 20 -10.02 0.03 11.64
C SER A 20 -9.70 -0.71 10.34
N ARG A 21 -8.67 -0.26 9.63
CA ARG A 21 -8.12 -0.91 8.42
C ARG A 21 -6.59 -0.95 8.49
N PRO A 22 -5.89 -1.81 7.71
CA PRO A 22 -4.42 -1.82 7.68
C PRO A 22 -3.80 -0.44 7.39
N ALA A 23 -4.38 0.32 6.45
CA ALA A 23 -3.94 1.68 6.11
C ALA A 23 -4.35 2.74 7.16
N ARG A 24 -5.33 2.42 8.04
CA ARG A 24 -5.80 3.30 9.10
C ARG A 24 -6.03 2.52 10.41
N PRO A 25 -4.95 2.16 11.13
CA PRO A 25 -5.04 1.48 12.43
C PRO A 25 -5.83 2.27 13.50
N LYS A 26 -6.27 1.57 14.56
CA LYS A 26 -7.17 2.13 15.58
C LYS A 26 -6.67 3.41 16.25
N GLN A 27 -5.36 3.53 16.48
CA GLN A 27 -4.76 4.69 17.13
C GLN A 27 -4.99 5.99 16.36
N PHE A 28 -5.15 5.91 15.04
CA PHE A 28 -5.36 7.06 14.16
C PHE A 28 -6.84 7.36 13.90
N ILE A 29 -7.76 6.67 14.59
CA ILE A 29 -9.20 6.83 14.44
C ILE A 29 -9.77 7.60 15.62
N PRO A 30 -10.60 8.63 15.38
CA PRO A 30 -11.32 9.32 16.45
C PRO A 30 -12.42 8.42 17.02
N LEU A 31 -12.10 7.55 17.97
CA LEU A 31 -13.06 6.54 18.46
C LEU A 31 -13.99 7.06 19.56
N ILE A 32 -13.57 8.04 20.36
CA ILE A 32 -14.34 8.57 21.49
C ILE A 32 -14.83 9.98 21.20
N GLY A 33 -13.90 10.90 20.96
CA GLY A 33 -14.17 12.30 20.64
C GLY A 33 -13.79 12.66 19.20
N GLU A 34 -13.42 13.92 19.01
CA GLU A 34 -13.02 14.45 17.69
C GLU A 34 -11.60 14.07 17.28
N ARG A 35 -10.72 13.86 18.26
CA ARG A 35 -9.31 13.48 18.06
C ARG A 35 -9.11 11.98 18.12
N SER A 36 -8.06 11.51 17.44
CA SER A 36 -7.60 10.12 17.51
C SER A 36 -6.97 9.79 18.87
N LEU A 37 -6.86 8.51 19.20
CA LEU A 37 -6.18 8.07 20.43
C LEU A 37 -4.69 8.47 20.44
N PHE A 38 -4.06 8.46 19.26
CA PHE A 38 -2.70 8.94 19.06
C PHE A 38 -2.58 10.43 19.40
N GLN A 39 -3.48 11.28 18.87
CA GLN A 39 -3.49 12.72 19.14
C GLN A 39 -3.74 13.02 20.63
N GLU A 40 -4.70 12.34 21.24
CA GLU A 40 -4.98 12.47 22.68
C GLU A 40 -3.76 12.06 23.52
N THR A 41 -3.06 10.99 23.13
CA THR A 41 -1.84 10.54 23.81
C THR A 41 -0.70 11.54 23.65
N ALA A 42 -0.48 12.07 22.44
CA ALA A 42 0.53 13.09 22.16
C ALA A 42 0.31 14.36 23.00
N LEU A 43 -0.92 14.87 23.06
CA LEU A 43 -1.28 16.01 23.90
C LEU A 43 -1.09 15.73 25.40
N ARG A 44 -1.49 14.52 25.84
CA ARG A 44 -1.36 14.10 27.24
C ARG A 44 0.09 14.14 27.71
N VAL A 45 1.02 13.59 26.91
CA VAL A 45 2.44 13.52 27.27
C VAL A 45 3.19 14.83 26.99
N ALA A 46 2.81 15.60 25.96
CA ALA A 46 3.41 16.91 25.69
C ALA A 46 3.16 17.92 26.83
N GLY A 47 2.07 17.74 27.59
CA GLY A 47 1.77 18.56 28.76
C GLY A 47 2.58 18.25 30.03
N ILE A 48 3.50 17.28 30.01
CA ILE A 48 4.34 16.94 31.17
C ILE A 48 5.36 18.05 31.41
N ALA A 49 5.38 18.59 32.63
CA ALA A 49 6.31 19.65 33.00
C ALA A 49 7.77 19.18 32.91
N GLY A 50 8.58 19.84 32.08
CA GLY A 50 9.97 19.48 31.85
C GLY A 50 10.18 18.29 30.90
N ALA A 51 9.13 17.86 30.17
CA ALA A 51 9.31 16.92 29.09
C ALA A 51 10.36 17.44 28.08
N ARG A 52 11.23 16.53 27.67
CA ARG A 52 12.15 16.69 26.55
C ARG A 52 11.38 16.40 25.26
N GLU A 53 12.12 16.25 24.18
CA GLU A 53 11.59 15.89 22.87
C GLU A 53 10.70 14.64 22.94
N LEU A 54 9.52 14.73 22.31
CA LEU A 54 8.62 13.60 22.10
C LEU A 54 9.20 12.71 21.01
N VAL A 55 9.29 11.41 21.28
CA VAL A 55 9.72 10.38 20.34
C VAL A 55 8.53 9.52 19.97
N ILE A 56 8.32 9.30 18.68
CA ILE A 56 7.33 8.35 18.17
C ILE A 56 8.09 7.17 17.56
N VAL A 57 7.67 5.94 17.85
CA VAL A 57 8.19 4.74 17.18
C VAL A 57 7.07 4.11 16.39
N ALA A 58 7.25 3.94 15.08
CA ALA A 58 6.21 3.44 14.18
C ALA A 58 6.79 2.73 12.97
N GLY A 59 6.01 1.88 12.29
CA GLY A 59 6.38 1.35 10.98
C GLY A 59 6.42 2.43 9.89
N VAL A 60 7.27 2.25 8.87
CA VAL A 60 7.42 3.16 7.72
C VAL A 60 6.08 3.58 7.07
N ALA A 61 5.13 2.65 6.99
CA ALA A 61 3.81 2.87 6.38
C ALA A 61 2.93 3.89 7.11
N HIS A 62 3.27 4.26 8.35
CA HIS A 62 2.48 5.21 9.16
C HIS A 62 3.10 6.60 9.26
N ALA A 63 4.23 6.85 8.59
CA ALA A 63 4.96 8.11 8.68
C ALA A 63 4.08 9.33 8.31
N ASP A 64 3.34 9.26 7.20
CA ASP A 64 2.51 10.37 6.72
C ASP A 64 1.32 10.67 7.65
N ILE A 65 0.61 9.64 8.11
CA ILE A 65 -0.55 9.83 8.99
C ILE A 65 -0.12 10.36 10.37
N ILE A 66 1.04 9.93 10.88
CA ILE A 66 1.61 10.47 12.12
C ILE A 66 1.95 11.96 11.96
N ARG A 67 2.67 12.32 10.89
CA ARG A 67 3.03 13.73 10.62
C ARG A 67 1.79 14.60 10.47
N ALA A 68 0.80 14.15 9.69
CA ALA A 68 -0.44 14.88 9.51
C ALA A 68 -1.17 15.10 10.84
N GLN A 69 -1.35 14.04 11.65
CA GLN A 69 -2.07 14.16 12.91
C GLN A 69 -1.34 14.97 13.98
N LEU A 70 0.00 14.95 14.00
CA LEU A 70 0.82 15.80 14.86
C LEU A 70 0.71 17.27 14.46
N ALA A 71 0.77 17.56 13.15
CA ALA A 71 0.59 18.90 12.62
C ALA A 71 -0.79 19.48 12.96
N ASP A 72 -1.85 18.67 12.84
CA ASP A 72 -3.23 19.07 13.17
C ASP A 72 -3.39 19.55 14.62
N ILE A 73 -2.58 19.04 15.56
CA ILE A 73 -2.61 19.41 16.98
C ILE A 73 -1.44 20.32 17.40
N GLY A 74 -0.57 20.70 16.46
CA GLY A 74 0.59 21.57 16.72
C GLY A 74 1.65 20.96 17.66
N VAL A 75 1.83 19.63 17.64
CA VAL A 75 2.83 18.93 18.46
C VAL A 75 4.00 18.49 17.58
N ASN A 76 5.23 18.84 17.97
CA ASN A 76 6.44 18.39 17.30
C ASN A 76 7.00 17.12 17.95
N ALA A 77 7.58 16.23 17.15
CA ALA A 77 8.20 15.00 17.63
C ALA A 77 9.30 14.52 16.68
N THR A 78 10.27 13.77 17.20
CA THR A 78 11.12 12.91 16.38
C THR A 78 10.40 11.58 16.13
N ILE A 79 10.38 11.11 14.88
CA ILE A 79 9.74 9.86 14.47
C ILE A 79 10.81 8.84 14.09
N LEU A 80 10.92 7.76 14.85
CA LEU A 80 11.75 6.60 14.55
C LEU A 80 10.91 5.60 13.73
N LEU A 81 11.31 5.38 12.47
CA LEU A 81 10.61 4.51 11.54
C LEU A 81 11.24 3.11 11.52
N GLU A 82 10.46 2.12 11.91
CA GLU A 82 10.79 0.70 11.83
C GLU A 82 10.66 0.21 10.38
N PRO A 83 11.72 -0.38 9.79
CA PRO A 83 11.65 -0.96 8.44
C PRO A 83 10.81 -2.25 8.40
N GLU A 84 10.54 -2.85 9.56
CA GLU A 84 9.69 -4.02 9.72
C GLU A 84 9.18 -4.13 11.16
N ALA A 85 7.94 -4.58 11.36
CA ALA A 85 7.41 -4.76 12.71
C ALA A 85 8.12 -5.89 13.47
N ARG A 86 8.66 -5.57 14.66
CA ARG A 86 9.41 -6.51 15.52
C ARG A 86 8.87 -6.63 16.95
N ASP A 87 7.61 -6.28 17.17
CA ASP A 87 6.97 -6.25 18.50
C ASP A 87 7.64 -5.19 19.43
N SER A 88 7.22 -5.10 20.69
CA SER A 88 7.55 -3.94 21.53
C SER A 88 9.00 -3.87 22.00
N ALA A 89 9.71 -4.99 22.17
CA ALA A 89 11.08 -4.96 22.72
C ALA A 89 12.07 -4.24 21.79
N ALA A 90 12.05 -4.55 20.49
CA ALA A 90 12.96 -3.95 19.52
C ALA A 90 12.71 -2.45 19.35
N ALA A 91 11.44 -2.06 19.28
CA ALA A 91 11.02 -0.67 19.15
C ALA A 91 11.40 0.16 20.40
N ILE A 92 11.23 -0.39 21.60
CA ILE A 92 11.66 0.23 22.87
C ILE A 92 13.19 0.32 22.95
N ALA A 93 13.91 -0.71 22.52
CA ALA A 93 15.36 -0.72 22.48
C ALA A 93 15.91 0.36 21.53
N ALA A 94 15.29 0.54 20.36
CA ALA A 94 15.68 1.57 19.40
C ALA A 94 15.44 2.98 19.96
N ALA A 95 14.27 3.24 20.55
CA ALA A 95 14.01 4.52 21.23
C ALA A 95 15.03 4.78 22.36
N SER A 96 15.31 3.78 23.18
CA SER A 96 16.26 3.88 24.28
C SER A 96 17.68 4.16 23.79
N ALA A 97 18.12 3.49 22.72
CA ALA A 97 19.42 3.73 22.09
C ALA A 97 19.52 5.13 21.47
N TRP A 98 18.45 5.59 20.81
CA TRP A 98 18.39 6.94 20.24
C TRP A 98 18.45 8.03 21.32
N ILE A 99 17.72 7.84 22.43
CA ILE A 99 17.78 8.73 23.59
C ILE A 99 19.18 8.68 24.21
N ALA A 100 19.74 7.49 24.46
CA ALA A 100 21.05 7.33 25.11
C ALA A 100 22.19 8.00 24.32
N ALA A 101 22.09 8.02 22.99
CA ALA A 101 23.05 8.72 22.13
C ALA A 101 23.03 10.25 22.31
N ARG A 102 21.94 10.82 22.84
CA ARG A 102 21.74 12.27 23.06
C ARG A 102 21.80 12.66 24.53
N ASP A 103 21.30 11.80 25.40
CA ASP A 103 21.22 11.96 26.84
C ASP A 103 21.38 10.59 27.52
N ALA A 104 22.60 10.27 27.92
CA ALA A 104 22.94 8.97 28.53
C ALA A 104 22.18 8.71 29.85
N GLU A 105 21.78 9.77 30.56
CA GLU A 105 21.00 9.69 31.80
C GLU A 105 19.50 9.92 31.56
N GLY A 106 19.07 9.96 30.29
CA GLY A 106 17.69 10.18 29.90
C GLY A 106 16.73 9.16 30.49
N VAL A 107 15.54 9.62 30.89
CA VAL A 107 14.44 8.76 31.32
C VAL A 107 13.39 8.69 30.22
N ALA A 108 13.10 7.50 29.72
CA ALA A 108 12.04 7.27 28.75
C ALA A 108 10.71 7.01 29.47
N LEU A 109 9.66 7.73 29.11
CA LEU A 109 8.25 7.43 29.44
C LEU A 109 7.61 6.80 28.21
N ILE A 110 7.56 5.47 28.19
CA ILE A 110 7.07 4.68 27.08
C ILE A 110 5.57 4.43 27.27
N VAL A 111 4.77 4.84 26.30
CA VAL A 111 3.31 4.74 26.33
C VAL A 111 2.76 4.19 25.03
N ALA A 112 1.64 3.48 25.12
CA ALA A 112 0.91 3.00 23.94
C ALA A 112 0.09 4.12 23.30
N SER A 113 0.05 4.16 21.97
CA SER A 113 -0.70 5.17 21.19
C SER A 113 -2.21 4.93 21.11
N ASP A 114 -2.66 3.76 21.54
CA ASP A 114 -3.97 3.19 21.27
C ASP A 114 -4.83 2.96 22.52
N HIS A 115 -4.45 3.61 23.63
CA HIS A 115 -5.16 3.58 24.91
C HIS A 115 -5.91 4.88 25.17
N HIS A 116 -7.04 4.78 25.87
CA HIS A 116 -7.82 5.93 26.32
C HIS A 116 -7.60 6.18 27.82
N VAL A 117 -7.11 7.38 28.15
CA VAL A 117 -6.94 7.88 29.52
C VAL A 117 -7.53 9.29 29.58
N PRO A 118 -8.78 9.44 30.06
CA PRO A 118 -9.47 10.74 30.09
C PRO A 118 -8.80 11.77 31.00
N ASP A 119 -8.31 11.32 32.16
CA ASP A 119 -7.69 12.22 33.15
C ASP A 119 -6.21 12.43 32.87
N ALA A 120 -5.93 13.36 31.95
CA ALA A 120 -4.57 13.72 31.59
C ALA A 120 -3.79 14.33 32.76
N ALA A 121 -4.44 15.00 33.72
CA ALA A 121 -3.75 15.60 34.86
C ALA A 121 -3.28 14.54 35.86
N ALA A 122 -4.13 13.57 36.18
CA ALA A 122 -3.75 12.42 37.02
C ALA A 122 -2.64 11.59 36.36
N PHE A 123 -2.73 11.36 35.04
CA PHE A 123 -1.67 10.68 34.30
C PHE A 123 -0.32 11.40 34.42
N ARG A 124 -0.29 12.73 34.24
CA ARG A 124 0.95 13.51 34.36
C ARG A 124 1.54 13.49 35.77
N THR A 125 0.70 13.53 36.80
CA THR A 125 1.16 13.38 38.19
C THR A 125 1.77 12.00 38.43
N ALA A 126 1.12 10.93 37.94
CA ALA A 126 1.67 9.57 38.04
C ALA A 126 2.99 9.42 37.25
N ALA A 127 3.08 10.02 36.07
CA ALA A 127 4.30 10.04 35.27
C ALA A 127 5.46 10.72 36.02
N ALA A 128 5.21 11.85 36.69
CA ALA A 128 6.24 12.51 37.50
C ALA A 128 6.77 11.57 38.61
N THR A 129 5.90 10.93 39.38
CA THR A 129 6.30 9.95 40.41
C THR A 129 7.09 8.78 39.82
N ALA A 130 6.64 8.25 38.67
CA ALA A 130 7.33 7.15 38.00
C ALA A 130 8.73 7.57 37.49
N VAL A 131 8.89 8.80 37.02
CA VAL A 131 10.19 9.35 36.61
C VAL A 131 11.13 9.46 37.81
N GLU A 132 10.66 9.87 39.00
CA GLU A 132 11.49 9.92 40.23
C GLU A 132 12.03 8.52 40.58
N ALA A 133 11.16 7.51 40.57
CA ALA A 133 11.55 6.13 40.84
C ALA A 133 12.48 5.57 39.74
N ALA A 134 12.27 5.92 38.47
CA ALA A 134 13.15 5.52 37.37
C ALA A 134 14.55 6.15 37.51
N GLN A 135 14.63 7.40 37.97
CA GLN A 135 15.91 8.03 38.31
C GLN A 135 16.60 7.33 39.49
N ALA A 136 15.86 6.73 40.42
CA ALA A 136 16.43 5.91 41.50
C ALA A 136 16.88 4.50 41.04
N GLY A 137 16.66 4.14 39.78
CA GLY A 137 17.19 2.92 39.18
C GLY A 137 16.16 1.80 38.95
N HIS A 138 14.87 2.14 38.98
CA HIS A 138 13.78 1.19 38.72
C HIS A 138 13.29 1.24 37.27
N ILE A 139 12.74 0.11 36.80
CA ILE A 139 11.93 0.03 35.58
C ILE A 139 10.47 -0.01 36.04
N VAL A 140 9.80 1.14 35.95
CA VAL A 140 8.48 1.35 36.56
C VAL A 140 7.38 1.09 35.54
N THR A 141 6.45 0.19 35.84
CA THR A 141 5.17 0.07 35.13
C THR A 141 4.06 0.77 35.89
N MET A 142 3.03 1.26 35.20
CA MET A 142 1.83 1.82 35.84
C MET A 142 0.75 0.75 35.97
N GLY A 143 0.44 0.35 37.21
CA GLY A 143 -0.54 -0.68 37.52
C GLY A 143 -1.92 -0.07 37.79
N VAL A 144 -2.90 -0.31 36.92
CA VAL A 144 -4.26 0.23 37.08
C VAL A 144 -5.05 -0.62 38.05
N THR A 145 -5.78 0.01 38.97
CA THR A 145 -6.66 -0.71 39.91
C THR A 145 -7.80 -1.38 39.14
N PRO A 146 -7.94 -2.72 39.16
CA PRO A 146 -8.98 -3.41 38.42
C PRO A 146 -10.38 -3.06 38.92
N ALA A 147 -11.28 -2.71 38.01
CA ALA A 147 -12.70 -2.54 38.33
C ALA A 147 -13.47 -3.87 38.30
N GLU A 148 -12.99 -4.84 37.52
CA GLU A 148 -13.64 -6.13 37.28
C GLU A 148 -12.61 -7.21 36.86
N PRO A 149 -12.94 -8.51 36.96
CA PRO A 149 -12.09 -9.57 36.42
C PRO A 149 -12.03 -9.49 34.89
N ASN A 150 -10.84 -9.31 34.31
CA ASN A 150 -10.66 -9.22 32.86
C ASN A 150 -9.58 -10.20 32.39
N THR A 151 -9.94 -11.13 31.49
CA THR A 151 -9.04 -12.18 30.99
C THR A 151 -8.15 -11.72 29.84
N ALA A 152 -8.39 -10.53 29.28
CA ALA A 152 -7.62 -9.97 28.18
C ALA A 152 -6.36 -9.20 28.66
N TYR A 153 -6.27 -8.87 29.95
CA TYR A 153 -5.19 -8.06 30.52
C TYR A 153 -4.17 -8.91 31.30
N GLY A 154 -2.93 -8.42 31.34
CA GLY A 154 -1.93 -8.87 32.31
C GLY A 154 -2.19 -8.30 33.70
N TYR A 155 -1.74 -9.02 34.74
CA TYR A 155 -1.85 -8.66 36.14
C TYR A 155 -0.48 -8.58 36.81
N ILE A 156 -0.31 -7.61 37.71
CA ILE A 156 0.92 -7.33 38.45
C ILE A 156 0.62 -7.47 39.94
N ALA A 157 1.39 -8.30 40.63
CA ALA A 157 1.34 -8.41 42.09
C ALA A 157 2.26 -7.34 42.70
N PRO A 158 1.72 -6.34 43.42
CA PRO A 158 2.55 -5.35 44.11
C PRO A 158 3.23 -5.98 45.34
N GLY A 159 4.54 -5.78 45.46
CA GLY A 159 5.37 -6.20 46.59
C GLY A 159 5.69 -5.05 47.55
N ASP A 160 6.88 -5.10 48.14
CA ASP A 160 7.35 -4.12 49.13
C ASP A 160 7.45 -2.70 48.55
N ALA A 161 7.16 -1.70 49.37
CA ALA A 161 7.27 -0.29 48.98
C ALA A 161 8.74 0.13 48.81
N VAL A 162 9.02 0.88 47.73
CA VAL A 162 10.34 1.43 47.42
C VAL A 162 10.18 2.77 46.69
N GLY A 163 10.68 3.87 47.26
CA GLY A 163 10.76 5.16 46.55
C GLY A 163 9.46 5.68 45.93
N GLY A 164 8.32 5.55 46.62
CA GLY A 164 7.01 5.99 46.10
C GLY A 164 6.32 5.02 45.14
N VAL A 165 6.99 3.92 44.78
CA VAL A 165 6.45 2.78 44.01
C VAL A 165 6.51 1.50 44.85
N ARG A 166 6.14 0.35 44.28
CA ARG A 166 6.30 -0.96 44.91
C ARG A 166 7.10 -1.89 44.01
N LYS A 167 7.89 -2.81 44.56
CA LYS A 167 8.52 -3.87 43.76
C LYS A 167 7.45 -4.72 43.07
N VAL A 168 7.79 -5.31 41.93
CA VAL A 168 6.92 -6.32 41.30
C VAL A 168 7.22 -7.68 41.93
N ALA A 169 6.23 -8.26 42.62
CA ALA A 169 6.37 -9.60 43.21
C ALA A 169 6.07 -10.72 42.19
N ALA A 170 5.18 -10.45 41.25
CA ALA A 170 4.87 -11.35 40.14
C ALA A 170 4.22 -10.59 38.98
N PHE A 171 4.45 -11.08 37.77
CA PHE A 171 3.77 -10.68 36.56
C PHE A 171 3.03 -11.89 35.99
N VAL A 172 1.76 -11.73 35.60
CA VAL A 172 0.95 -12.82 35.07
C VAL A 172 0.16 -12.34 33.87
N GLU A 173 0.33 -12.98 32.72
CA GLU A 173 -0.37 -12.60 31.49
C GLU A 173 -1.68 -13.40 31.31
N LYS A 174 -2.80 -12.68 31.10
CA LYS A 174 -4.09 -13.21 30.61
C LYS A 174 -4.60 -14.46 31.37
N PRO A 175 -4.90 -14.33 32.67
CA PRO A 175 -5.45 -15.44 33.46
C PRO A 175 -6.88 -15.81 33.01
N ASP A 176 -7.33 -17.01 33.38
CA ASP A 176 -8.76 -17.36 33.30
C ASP A 176 -9.60 -16.50 34.26
N ALA A 177 -10.93 -16.50 34.06
CA ALA A 177 -11.84 -15.62 34.80
C ALA A 177 -11.85 -15.88 36.32
N ALA A 178 -11.71 -17.13 36.77
CA ALA A 178 -11.69 -17.45 38.19
C ALA A 178 -10.38 -16.96 38.83
N THR A 179 -9.27 -17.16 38.12
CA THR A 179 -7.95 -16.69 38.53
C THR A 179 -7.89 -15.15 38.56
N ALA A 180 -8.45 -14.47 37.56
CA ALA A 180 -8.59 -13.00 37.53
C ALA A 180 -9.35 -12.47 38.76
N GLY A 181 -10.46 -13.11 39.13
CA GLY A 181 -11.22 -12.77 40.34
C GLY A 181 -10.39 -12.93 41.63
N SER A 182 -9.59 -14.00 41.72
CA SER A 182 -8.66 -14.20 42.84
C SER A 182 -7.57 -13.13 42.91
N TYR A 183 -7.04 -12.70 41.77
CA TYR A 183 -6.02 -11.65 41.70
C TYR A 183 -6.54 -10.30 42.20
N ILE A 184 -7.77 -9.93 41.84
CA ILE A 184 -8.39 -8.70 42.36
C ILE A 184 -8.55 -8.77 43.88
N ALA A 185 -9.03 -9.91 44.41
CA ALA A 185 -9.16 -10.10 45.86
C ALA A 185 -7.81 -10.02 46.61
N LYS A 186 -6.70 -10.33 45.93
CA LYS A 186 -5.33 -10.23 46.46
C LYS A 186 -4.68 -8.86 46.22
N GLY A 187 -5.39 -7.90 45.62
CA GLY A 187 -4.89 -6.56 45.36
C GLY A 187 -3.93 -6.44 44.18
N TYR A 188 -4.01 -7.36 43.21
CA TYR A 188 -3.25 -7.26 41.97
C TYR A 188 -3.75 -6.11 41.11
N LEU A 189 -2.87 -5.58 40.26
CA LEU A 189 -3.12 -4.44 39.38
C LEU A 189 -3.13 -4.89 37.92
N TRP A 190 -3.88 -4.23 37.05
CA TRP A 190 -3.76 -4.45 35.61
C TRP A 190 -2.46 -3.84 35.07
N ASN A 191 -1.77 -4.55 34.19
CA ASN A 191 -0.67 -4.01 33.40
C ASN A 191 -1.21 -3.05 32.34
N SER A 192 -0.89 -1.77 32.46
CA SER A 192 -1.32 -0.76 31.47
C SER A 192 -0.45 -0.72 30.20
N GLY A 193 0.66 -1.47 30.16
CA GLY A 193 1.63 -1.46 29.06
C GLY A 193 2.49 -0.20 29.00
N ASN A 194 2.40 0.71 29.99
CA ASN A 194 3.25 1.89 30.09
C ASN A 194 4.47 1.58 30.95
N PHE A 195 5.66 2.02 30.51
CA PHE A 195 6.92 1.82 31.21
C PHE A 195 7.68 3.13 31.38
N VAL A 196 8.38 3.29 32.50
CA VAL A 196 9.24 4.43 32.78
C VAL A 196 10.58 3.92 33.29
N ALA A 197 11.65 4.21 32.56
CA ALA A 197 12.97 3.72 32.91
C ALA A 197 14.07 4.69 32.46
N ARG A 198 15.19 4.69 33.19
CA ARG A 198 16.42 5.27 32.66
C ARG A 198 16.90 4.42 31.50
N VAL A 199 17.21 5.06 30.37
CA VAL A 199 17.54 4.33 29.13
C VAL A 199 18.80 3.49 29.28
N ALA A 200 19.78 3.93 30.07
CA ALA A 200 20.97 3.14 30.39
C ALA A 200 20.63 1.82 31.09
N ILE A 201 19.75 1.85 32.10
CA ILE A 201 19.33 0.65 32.83
C ILE A 201 18.53 -0.29 31.94
N LEU A 202 17.62 0.26 31.13
CA LEU A 202 16.81 -0.54 30.23
C LEU A 202 17.66 -1.24 29.16
N LEU A 203 18.67 -0.54 28.62
CA LEU A 203 19.62 -1.11 27.67
C LEU A 203 20.52 -2.16 28.32
N ASP A 204 21.00 -1.93 29.56
CA ASP A 204 21.78 -2.93 30.31
C ASP A 204 20.99 -4.22 30.58
N GLU A 205 19.70 -4.10 30.92
CA GLU A 205 18.82 -5.25 31.11
C GLU A 205 18.54 -5.99 29.80
N LEU A 206 18.40 -5.26 28.68
CA LEU A 206 18.32 -5.87 27.35
C LEU A 206 19.64 -6.58 26.97
N ASP A 207 20.79 -5.99 27.26
CA ASP A 207 22.10 -6.62 27.01
C ASP A 207 22.24 -7.94 27.81
N ARG A 208 21.65 -8.03 29.01
CA ARG A 208 21.66 -9.25 29.85
C ARG A 208 20.65 -10.30 29.40
N HIS A 209 19.43 -9.90 29.04
CA HIS A 209 18.31 -10.83 28.86
C HIS A 209 17.90 -11.07 27.40
N ALA A 210 18.28 -10.17 26.49
CA ALA A 210 17.97 -10.21 25.07
C ALA A 210 19.06 -9.49 24.21
N PRO A 211 20.34 -9.91 24.28
CA PRO A 211 21.46 -9.19 23.67
C PRO A 211 21.35 -9.00 22.16
N GLU A 212 20.68 -9.91 21.46
CA GLU A 212 20.41 -9.80 20.02
C GLU A 212 19.54 -8.58 19.69
N ILE A 213 18.53 -8.29 20.53
CA ILE A 213 17.64 -7.13 20.38
C ILE A 213 18.43 -5.84 20.62
N ALA A 214 19.20 -5.79 21.71
CA ALA A 214 20.01 -4.61 22.05
C ALA A 214 21.03 -4.29 20.95
N THR A 215 21.72 -5.31 20.46
CA THR A 215 22.72 -5.18 19.39
C THR A 215 22.09 -4.68 18.09
N ALA A 216 20.98 -5.30 17.66
CA ALA A 216 20.27 -4.91 16.46
C ALA A 216 19.75 -3.47 16.54
N ALA A 217 19.14 -3.09 17.66
CA ALA A 217 18.63 -1.74 17.88
C ALA A 217 19.72 -0.66 17.90
N ARG A 218 20.82 -0.88 18.62
CA ARG A 218 21.95 0.07 18.66
C ARG A 218 22.56 0.27 17.28
N ARG A 219 22.76 -0.80 16.52
CA ARG A 219 23.26 -0.73 15.13
C ARG A 219 22.28 -0.01 14.21
N ALA A 220 21.00 -0.35 14.29
CA ALA A 220 19.96 0.27 13.47
C ALA A 220 19.88 1.78 13.66
N VAL A 221 20.05 2.26 14.90
CA VAL A 221 20.08 3.68 15.23
C VAL A 221 21.39 4.35 14.81
N ALA A 222 22.54 3.70 15.01
CA ALA A 222 23.84 4.25 14.64
C ALA A 222 24.03 4.39 13.12
N GLU A 223 23.43 3.48 12.37
CA GLU A 223 23.47 3.43 10.89
C GLU A 223 22.24 4.12 10.25
N ALA A 224 21.36 4.74 11.06
CA ALA A 224 20.10 5.32 10.60
C ALA A 224 20.28 6.54 9.68
N ASN A 225 19.29 6.76 8.81
CA ASN A 225 19.17 7.99 8.04
C ASN A 225 18.24 8.97 8.77
N ASP A 226 18.76 10.13 9.16
CA ASP A 226 18.04 11.19 9.87
C ASP A 226 17.77 12.35 8.91
N SER A 227 16.50 12.64 8.68
CA SER A 227 16.05 13.73 7.80
C SER A 227 14.87 14.46 8.44
N ASP A 228 15.12 15.69 8.89
CA ASP A 228 14.08 16.62 9.38
C ASP A 228 13.17 16.04 10.49
N GLY A 229 13.78 15.44 11.52
CA GLY A 229 13.06 14.83 12.64
C GLY A 229 12.44 13.47 12.33
N VAL A 230 12.73 12.90 11.15
CA VAL A 230 12.33 11.54 10.76
C VAL A 230 13.59 10.69 10.63
N VAL A 231 13.69 9.67 11.47
CA VAL A 231 14.83 8.76 11.54
C VAL A 231 14.40 7.40 11.01
N LEU A 232 14.85 7.04 9.82
CA LEU A 232 14.66 5.69 9.29
C LEU A 232 15.71 4.76 9.90
N LEU A 233 15.25 3.80 10.71
CA LEU A 233 16.12 2.79 11.31
C LEU A 233 16.70 1.90 10.20
N ALA A 234 18.01 1.66 10.25
CA ALA A 234 18.69 0.87 9.24
C ALA A 234 18.27 -0.61 9.26
N ASP A 235 18.60 -1.33 8.17
CA ASP A 235 18.22 -2.75 7.99
C ASP A 235 18.70 -3.69 9.11
N ALA A 236 19.73 -3.29 9.87
CA ALA A 236 20.16 -4.02 11.06
C ALA A 236 19.02 -4.27 12.06
N PHE A 237 17.98 -3.41 12.08
CA PHE A 237 16.79 -3.60 12.92
C PHE A 237 16.08 -4.93 12.64
N ARG A 238 16.07 -5.38 11.38
CA ARG A 238 15.36 -6.61 10.96
C ARG A 238 15.92 -7.87 11.61
N ALA A 239 17.16 -7.83 12.09
CA ALA A 239 17.81 -8.94 12.78
C ALA A 239 17.30 -9.14 14.23
N ALA A 240 16.60 -8.16 14.80
CA ALA A 240 16.03 -8.30 16.14
C ALA A 240 14.98 -9.43 16.15
N PRO A 241 15.00 -10.35 17.12
CA PRO A 241 13.89 -11.29 17.34
C PRO A 241 12.57 -10.55 17.62
N LYS A 242 11.46 -11.10 17.10
CA LYS A 242 10.11 -10.55 17.33
C LYS A 242 9.57 -10.99 18.68
N VAL A 243 9.77 -10.18 19.71
CA VAL A 243 9.42 -10.48 21.12
C VAL A 243 8.93 -9.21 21.83
N SER A 244 7.95 -9.33 22.74
CA SER A 244 7.50 -8.19 23.55
C SER A 244 8.48 -7.85 24.67
N ILE A 245 8.46 -6.60 25.14
CA ILE A 245 9.31 -6.16 26.25
C ILE A 245 8.99 -6.90 27.56
N ASP A 246 7.74 -7.31 27.76
CA ASP A 246 7.30 -8.05 28.93
C ASP A 246 8.09 -9.37 29.05
N TYR A 247 8.17 -10.14 27.97
CA TYR A 247 8.95 -11.39 27.91
C TYR A 247 10.46 -11.16 27.80
N ALA A 248 10.89 -10.12 27.09
CA ALA A 248 12.30 -9.86 26.88
C ALA A 248 12.99 -9.48 28.19
N VAL A 249 12.36 -8.61 29.00
CA VAL A 249 12.95 -7.96 30.18
C VAL A 249 12.09 -8.08 31.43
N MET A 250 10.81 -7.68 31.38
CA MET A 250 10.04 -7.44 32.61
C MET A 250 9.83 -8.68 33.48
N GLU A 251 9.68 -9.86 32.87
CA GLU A 251 9.55 -11.13 33.61
C GLU A 251 10.86 -11.60 34.27
N LYS A 252 12.00 -11.01 33.89
CA LYS A 252 13.34 -11.49 34.27
C LYS A 252 14.11 -10.50 35.14
N THR A 253 13.79 -9.21 35.04
CA THR A 253 14.53 -8.12 35.69
C THR A 253 14.27 -8.05 37.19
N GLU A 254 15.31 -7.76 37.97
CA GLU A 254 15.20 -7.44 39.39
C GLU A 254 14.89 -5.94 39.63
N HIS A 255 14.91 -5.11 38.58
CA HIS A 255 14.69 -3.67 38.65
C HIS A 255 13.20 -3.27 38.53
N ALA A 256 12.31 -4.23 38.27
CA ALA A 256 10.89 -3.97 38.06
C ALA A 256 10.21 -3.39 39.31
N ALA A 257 9.50 -2.28 39.10
CA ALA A 257 8.61 -1.68 40.08
C ALA A 257 7.26 -1.33 39.44
N VAL A 258 6.22 -1.21 40.25
CA VAL A 258 4.88 -0.83 39.85
C VAL A 258 4.42 0.39 40.64
N LEU A 259 3.91 1.39 39.93
CA LEU A 259 3.18 2.52 40.50
C LEU A 259 1.68 2.21 40.43
N PRO A 260 0.99 1.98 41.56
CA PRO A 260 -0.47 1.85 41.55
C PRO A 260 -1.13 3.17 41.14
N VAL A 261 -2.05 3.11 40.19
CA VAL A 261 -2.82 4.27 39.69
C VAL A 261 -4.32 4.02 39.75
N SER A 262 -5.09 5.10 39.88
CA SER A 262 -6.55 5.07 40.04
C SER A 262 -7.32 5.90 39.01
N PHE A 263 -6.63 6.48 38.01
CA PHE A 263 -7.31 7.15 36.90
C PHE A 263 -7.99 6.14 35.98
N ALA A 264 -9.05 6.57 35.29
CA ALA A 264 -9.74 5.75 34.30
C ALA A 264 -8.79 5.41 33.12
N TRP A 265 -8.76 4.14 32.73
CA TRP A 265 -7.92 3.63 31.64
C TRP A 265 -8.64 2.48 30.92
N THR A 266 -8.50 2.43 29.60
CA THR A 266 -8.95 1.29 28.78
C THR A 266 -8.12 1.21 27.49
N ASP A 267 -7.90 -0.01 27.01
CA ASP A 267 -7.21 -0.29 25.74
C ASP A 267 -8.13 -0.20 24.50
N LEU A 268 -9.43 0.05 24.70
CA LEU A 268 -10.45 0.08 23.65
C LEU A 268 -10.36 -1.13 22.69
N GLY A 269 -10.24 -2.33 23.28
CA GLY A 269 -10.00 -3.56 22.52
C GLY A 269 -11.13 -4.01 21.58
N ALA A 270 -12.37 -3.57 21.80
CA ALA A 270 -13.54 -3.87 20.96
C ALA A 270 -14.65 -2.80 21.13
N TRP A 271 -15.77 -2.96 20.41
CA TRP A 271 -16.83 -1.96 20.35
C TRP A 271 -17.62 -1.77 21.65
N ASP A 272 -17.69 -2.78 22.51
CA ASP A 272 -18.22 -2.65 23.88
C ASP A 272 -17.41 -1.65 24.72
N ALA A 273 -16.08 -1.72 24.66
CA ALA A 273 -15.20 -0.78 25.34
C ALA A 273 -15.37 0.66 24.80
N VAL A 274 -15.54 0.80 23.48
CA VAL A 274 -15.83 2.10 22.85
C VAL A 274 -17.19 2.64 23.30
N TRP A 275 -18.22 1.79 23.36
CA TRP A 275 -19.51 2.18 23.90
C TRP A 275 -19.34 2.68 25.33
N SER A 276 -18.75 1.90 26.23
CA SER A 276 -18.54 2.24 27.64
C SER A 276 -17.81 3.56 27.84
N ALA A 277 -16.82 3.86 27.00
CA ALA A 277 -16.02 5.09 27.10
C ALA A 277 -16.66 6.34 26.47
N ARG A 278 -17.67 6.19 25.60
CA ARG A 278 -18.38 7.32 25.00
C ARG A 278 -19.45 7.90 25.91
N GLU A 279 -19.66 9.20 25.79
CA GLU A 279 -20.81 9.89 26.39
C GLU A 279 -22.12 9.30 25.86
N LYS A 280 -23.10 9.15 26.76
CA LYS A 280 -24.39 8.51 26.49
C LYS A 280 -25.53 9.48 26.73
N ASP A 281 -26.59 9.34 25.95
CA ASP A 281 -27.87 10.00 26.23
C ASP A 281 -28.59 9.34 27.44
N GLY A 282 -29.76 9.88 27.81
CA GLY A 282 -30.58 9.37 28.91
C GLY A 282 -31.11 7.94 28.73
N GLN A 283 -30.94 7.35 27.55
CA GLN A 283 -31.35 5.98 27.20
C GLN A 283 -30.14 5.05 27.05
N GLY A 284 -28.93 5.52 27.37
CA GLY A 284 -27.70 4.74 27.27
C GLY A 284 -27.09 4.69 25.87
N ASN A 285 -27.57 5.50 24.92
CA ASN A 285 -27.08 5.49 23.54
C ASN A 285 -25.87 6.40 23.37
N ALA A 286 -24.80 5.88 22.77
CA ALA A 286 -23.63 6.62 22.32
C ALA A 286 -23.68 6.77 20.79
N VAL A 287 -23.86 8.00 20.30
CA VAL A 287 -24.20 8.26 18.90
C VAL A 287 -23.21 9.24 18.26
N ARG A 288 -22.80 8.96 17.02
CA ARG A 288 -22.00 9.85 16.17
C ARG A 288 -22.47 9.81 14.71
N GLY A 289 -22.56 10.98 14.09
CA GLY A 289 -22.94 11.13 12.68
C GLY A 289 -24.45 11.34 12.50
N ALA A 290 -24.94 11.15 11.28
CA ALA A 290 -26.36 11.34 10.97
C ALA A 290 -27.20 10.13 11.41
N VAL A 291 -27.69 10.15 12.65
CA VAL A 291 -28.38 9.01 13.27
C VAL A 291 -29.75 9.40 13.81
N VAL A 292 -30.75 8.54 13.60
CA VAL A 292 -32.09 8.66 14.18
C VAL A 292 -32.41 7.38 14.95
N LEU A 293 -32.72 7.52 16.24
CA LEU A 293 -33.10 6.41 17.11
C LEU A 293 -34.55 6.57 17.56
N GLN A 294 -35.33 5.49 17.48
CA GLN A 294 -36.69 5.42 18.00
C GLN A 294 -36.86 4.15 18.82
N ASP A 295 -37.39 4.24 20.04
CA ASP A 295 -37.57 3.08 20.92
C ASP A 295 -36.29 2.22 21.08
N ALA A 296 -35.13 2.89 21.16
CA ALA A 296 -33.82 2.27 21.23
C ALA A 296 -33.04 2.65 22.50
N LYS A 297 -32.26 1.70 23.04
CA LYS A 297 -31.53 1.82 24.31
C LYS A 297 -30.17 1.13 24.24
N ASN A 298 -29.21 1.62 25.02
CA ASN A 298 -27.86 1.02 25.12
C ASN A 298 -27.19 0.82 23.75
N MET A 299 -27.39 1.74 22.81
CA MET A 299 -26.85 1.62 21.46
C MET A 299 -25.44 2.21 21.36
N LEU A 300 -24.59 1.64 20.51
CA LEU A 300 -23.44 2.35 19.94
C LEU A 300 -23.69 2.57 18.45
N VAL A 301 -23.83 3.81 18.01
CA VAL A 301 -24.00 4.11 16.58
C VAL A 301 -22.94 5.07 16.09
N SER A 302 -22.20 4.69 15.05
CA SER A 302 -21.27 5.57 14.34
C SER A 302 -21.57 5.52 12.85
N ALA A 303 -21.85 6.68 12.26
CA ALA A 303 -22.06 6.83 10.82
C ALA A 303 -21.01 7.77 10.23
N ALA A 304 -20.29 7.29 9.22
CA ALA A 304 -19.40 8.10 8.39
C ALA A 304 -20.17 9.21 7.65
N PRO A 305 -19.51 10.31 7.24
CA PRO A 305 -20.14 11.37 6.45
C PRO A 305 -20.87 10.81 5.22
N GLY A 306 -22.06 11.33 4.94
CA GLY A 306 -22.90 10.88 3.81
C GLY A 306 -23.78 9.66 4.11
N VAL A 307 -23.56 8.95 5.23
CA VAL A 307 -24.39 7.80 5.62
C VAL A 307 -25.39 8.21 6.71
N ARG A 308 -26.65 7.81 6.55
CA ARG A 308 -27.69 7.95 7.57
C ARG A 308 -28.04 6.59 8.17
N VAL A 309 -28.03 6.50 9.50
CA VAL A 309 -28.46 5.30 10.22
C VAL A 309 -29.79 5.59 10.94
N VAL A 310 -30.77 4.71 10.75
CA VAL A 310 -32.06 4.76 11.45
C VAL A 310 -32.26 3.43 12.17
N ALA A 311 -32.49 3.45 13.48
CA ALA A 311 -32.69 2.25 14.28
C ALA A 311 -33.96 2.38 15.13
N ILE A 312 -34.85 1.38 15.04
CA ILE A 312 -36.18 1.38 15.66
C ILE A 312 -36.38 0.10 16.47
N GLY A 313 -36.71 0.21 17.75
CA GLY A 313 -37.09 -0.95 18.59
C GLY A 313 -35.94 -1.93 18.89
N VAL A 314 -34.69 -1.49 18.82
CA VAL A 314 -33.49 -2.30 19.04
C VAL A 314 -32.73 -1.82 20.28
N SER A 315 -32.04 -2.72 20.97
CA SER A 315 -31.25 -2.38 22.16
C SER A 315 -29.99 -3.22 22.25
N ASP A 316 -28.98 -2.72 22.96
CA ASP A 316 -27.73 -3.43 23.29
C ASP A 316 -26.86 -3.83 22.07
N ILE A 317 -27.00 -3.11 20.94
CA ILE A 317 -26.23 -3.37 19.71
C ILE A 317 -25.32 -2.20 19.32
N ALA A 318 -24.23 -2.54 18.63
CA ALA A 318 -23.39 -1.61 17.89
C ALA A 318 -23.79 -1.61 16.41
N ILE A 319 -23.94 -0.41 15.83
CA ILE A 319 -24.08 -0.16 14.39
C ILE A 319 -22.97 0.79 13.98
N VAL A 320 -22.00 0.28 13.21
CA VAL A 320 -20.87 1.06 12.71
C VAL A 320 -20.88 1.04 11.20
N ALA A 321 -21.22 2.17 10.60
CA ALA A 321 -21.30 2.36 9.18
C ALA A 321 -20.14 3.25 8.69
N GLU A 322 -19.25 2.65 7.92
CA GLU A 322 -18.13 3.30 7.23
C GLU A 322 -18.38 3.26 5.72
N GLU A 323 -17.55 3.94 4.93
CA GLU A 323 -17.67 3.92 3.47
C GLU A 323 -17.65 2.48 2.92
N GLY A 324 -18.81 2.05 2.40
CA GLY A 324 -18.99 0.75 1.76
C GLY A 324 -19.06 -0.47 2.68
N GLN A 325 -18.95 -0.32 4.00
CA GLN A 325 -19.00 -1.43 4.95
C GLN A 325 -19.78 -1.08 6.22
N VAL A 326 -20.61 -2.01 6.67
CA VAL A 326 -21.44 -1.85 7.87
C VAL A 326 -21.24 -3.05 8.79
N LEU A 327 -20.95 -2.78 10.06
CA LEU A 327 -21.06 -3.77 11.12
C LEU A 327 -22.34 -3.52 11.91
N VAL A 328 -23.10 -4.60 12.15
CA VAL A 328 -24.15 -4.66 13.15
C VAL A 328 -23.86 -5.86 14.05
N CYS A 329 -23.68 -5.63 15.33
CA CYS A 329 -23.48 -6.73 16.29
C CYS A 329 -24.05 -6.39 17.66
N ASP A 330 -24.39 -7.43 18.41
CA ASP A 330 -24.61 -7.32 19.85
C ASP A 330 -23.31 -6.83 20.54
N LEU A 331 -23.44 -5.89 21.50
CA LEU A 331 -22.29 -5.31 22.18
C LEU A 331 -21.48 -6.36 22.95
N ALA A 332 -22.15 -7.31 23.61
CA ALA A 332 -21.47 -8.39 24.35
C ALA A 332 -20.75 -9.37 23.41
N SER A 333 -21.13 -9.40 22.13
CA SER A 333 -20.50 -10.23 21.10
C SER A 333 -19.39 -9.52 20.31
N SER A 334 -19.05 -8.27 20.64
CA SER A 334 -18.12 -7.43 19.87
C SER A 334 -16.71 -7.99 19.73
N GLN A 335 -16.25 -8.82 20.67
CA GLN A 335 -14.96 -9.52 20.58
C GLN A 335 -14.87 -10.47 19.36
N SER A 336 -16.01 -10.99 18.91
CA SER A 336 -16.12 -11.96 17.79
C SER A 336 -15.90 -11.33 16.41
N VAL A 337 -15.89 -9.99 16.29
CA VAL A 337 -15.68 -9.28 15.02
C VAL A 337 -14.40 -9.73 14.33
N LYS A 338 -13.33 -9.98 15.08
CA LYS A 338 -12.06 -10.46 14.52
C LYS A 338 -12.22 -11.73 13.70
N ALA A 339 -12.96 -12.72 14.19
CA ALA A 339 -13.16 -13.99 13.50
C ALA A 339 -13.91 -13.79 12.18
N VAL A 340 -14.88 -12.88 12.14
CA VAL A 340 -15.63 -12.54 10.92
C VAL A 340 -14.73 -11.84 9.91
N VAL A 341 -13.92 -10.87 10.34
CA VAL A 341 -12.97 -10.18 9.45
C VAL A 341 -11.92 -11.14 8.89
N ASP A 342 -11.40 -12.04 9.72
CA ASP A 342 -10.45 -13.07 9.28
C ASP A 342 -11.11 -13.99 8.22
N ALA A 343 -12.40 -14.30 8.36
CA ALA A 343 -13.17 -15.04 7.35
C ALA A 343 -13.45 -14.23 6.07
N LEU A 344 -13.73 -12.92 6.16
CA LEU A 344 -13.89 -12.03 5.00
C LEU A 344 -12.59 -11.92 4.21
N LYS A 345 -11.45 -11.78 4.90
CA LYS A 345 -10.12 -11.80 4.29
C LYS A 345 -9.85 -13.09 3.54
N ALA A 346 -10.20 -14.24 4.13
CA ALA A 346 -10.05 -15.54 3.48
C ALA A 346 -10.87 -15.67 2.17
N LYS A 347 -11.90 -14.85 1.98
CA LYS A 347 -12.74 -14.79 0.76
C LYS A 347 -12.36 -13.64 -0.19
N GLY A 348 -11.43 -12.76 0.20
CA GLY A 348 -11.12 -11.53 -0.54
C GLY A 348 -12.22 -10.46 -0.49
N GLU A 349 -13.11 -10.53 0.50
CA GLU A 349 -14.28 -9.63 0.69
C GLU A 349 -14.01 -8.48 1.68
N ASP A 350 -12.75 -8.29 2.12
CA ASP A 350 -12.37 -7.22 3.07
C ASP A 350 -12.23 -5.83 2.41
N ILE A 351 -12.23 -5.77 1.08
CA ILE A 351 -12.13 -4.51 0.33
C ILE A 351 -13.52 -3.88 0.22
N ALA A 352 -13.65 -2.59 0.57
CA ALA A 352 -14.87 -1.83 0.34
C ALA A 352 -15.27 -1.90 -1.16
N PRO A 353 -16.55 -1.77 -1.51
CA PRO A 353 -16.94 -1.56 -2.91
C PRO A 353 -16.27 -0.31 -3.49
N ALA A 354 -16.05 -0.30 -4.80
CA ALA A 354 -15.55 0.88 -5.48
C ALA A 354 -16.46 2.10 -5.21
N PRO A 355 -15.90 3.30 -4.94
CA PRO A 355 -16.65 4.47 -4.49
C PRO A 355 -17.35 5.21 -5.65
N PHE A 356 -17.72 4.50 -6.72
CA PHE A 356 -18.39 5.05 -7.89
C PHE A 356 -19.43 4.06 -8.43
N GLU A 357 -20.59 4.61 -8.83
CA GLU A 357 -21.71 3.83 -9.35
C GLU A 357 -21.71 3.75 -10.89
N ASP A 358 -21.16 4.77 -11.55
CA ASP A 358 -21.13 4.92 -13.00
C ASP A 358 -19.72 5.25 -13.54
N LEU A 359 -19.60 5.33 -14.86
CA LEU A 359 -18.34 5.61 -15.56
C LEU A 359 -17.86 7.06 -15.38
N ALA A 360 -18.76 8.02 -15.14
CA ALA A 360 -18.40 9.41 -14.88
C ALA A 360 -17.75 9.56 -13.50
N GLY A 361 -18.33 8.94 -12.47
CA GLY A 361 -17.75 8.84 -11.14
C GLY A 361 -16.43 8.07 -11.15
N ALA A 362 -16.33 7.00 -11.95
CA ALA A 362 -15.06 6.29 -12.15
C ALA A 362 -13.99 7.23 -12.74
N ALA A 363 -14.32 7.99 -13.80
CA ALA A 363 -13.40 8.92 -14.44
C ALA A 363 -12.82 9.95 -13.45
N GLN A 364 -13.70 10.57 -12.65
CA GLN A 364 -13.30 11.55 -11.63
C GLN A 364 -12.42 10.92 -10.54
N TRP A 365 -12.78 9.73 -10.07
CA TRP A 365 -12.01 9.04 -9.03
C TRP A 365 -10.61 8.68 -9.52
N PHE A 366 -10.49 8.07 -10.71
CA PHE A 366 -9.22 7.64 -11.26
C PHE A 366 -8.31 8.83 -11.63
N ASP A 367 -8.86 9.90 -12.22
CA ASP A 367 -8.08 11.12 -12.50
C ASP A 367 -7.53 11.74 -11.20
N ARG A 368 -8.36 11.85 -10.16
CA ARG A 368 -7.93 12.31 -8.84
C ARG A 368 -6.85 11.41 -8.26
N TRP A 369 -7.05 10.09 -8.29
CA TRP A 369 -6.07 9.13 -7.77
C TRP A 369 -4.73 9.23 -8.50
N LEU A 370 -4.76 9.33 -9.82
CA LEU A 370 -3.58 9.47 -10.68
C LEU A 370 -2.80 10.74 -10.36
N ARG A 371 -3.48 11.90 -10.28
CA ARG A 371 -2.85 13.22 -10.08
C ARG A 371 -2.33 13.43 -8.68
N LEU A 372 -3.05 12.94 -7.67
CA LEU A 372 -2.73 13.22 -6.27
C LEU A 372 -1.87 12.14 -5.63
N ASN A 373 -1.87 10.91 -6.14
CA ASN A 373 -1.13 9.80 -5.55
C ASN A 373 -0.09 9.24 -6.52
N ALA A 374 -0.50 8.65 -7.65
CA ALA A 374 0.42 7.87 -8.47
C ALA A 374 1.50 8.72 -9.15
N LEU A 375 1.14 9.80 -9.86
CA LEU A 375 2.14 10.63 -10.55
C LEU A 375 3.14 11.28 -9.57
N PRO A 376 2.72 11.91 -8.44
CA PRO A 376 3.67 12.44 -7.46
C PRO A 376 4.56 11.35 -6.83
N PHE A 377 3.99 10.20 -6.49
CA PHE A 377 4.71 9.08 -5.88
C PHE A 377 5.80 8.55 -6.83
N TRP A 378 5.43 8.17 -8.05
CA TRP A 378 6.37 7.61 -9.01
C TRP A 378 7.38 8.64 -9.52
N CYS A 379 7.04 9.94 -9.46
CA CYS A 379 7.95 11.03 -9.82
C CYS A 379 9.00 11.33 -8.74
N SER A 380 8.79 10.84 -7.52
CA SER A 380 9.71 11.00 -6.39
C SER A 380 10.45 9.72 -6.07
N VAL A 381 9.72 8.64 -5.81
CA VAL A 381 10.26 7.34 -5.38
C VAL A 381 10.64 6.46 -6.57
N GLY A 382 9.91 6.57 -7.68
CA GLY A 382 10.13 5.74 -8.87
C GLY A 382 11.36 6.12 -9.70
N LEU A 383 11.95 7.29 -9.48
CA LEU A 383 13.13 7.78 -10.19
C LEU A 383 14.41 7.46 -9.43
N ASP A 384 15.43 7.01 -10.15
CA ASP A 384 16.77 6.93 -9.60
C ASP A 384 17.53 8.23 -9.90
N HIS A 385 17.46 9.18 -8.97
CA HIS A 385 18.17 10.45 -9.09
C HIS A 385 19.69 10.32 -9.03
N ALA A 386 20.23 9.22 -8.48
CA ALA A 386 21.67 9.04 -8.32
C ALA A 386 22.33 8.47 -9.58
N ARG A 387 21.69 7.49 -10.22
CA ARG A 387 22.24 6.75 -11.39
C ARG A 387 21.51 7.03 -12.70
N GLY A 388 20.38 7.73 -12.67
CA GLY A 388 19.55 8.01 -13.83
C GLY A 388 18.52 6.90 -14.09
N GLY A 389 17.45 7.24 -14.81
CA GLY A 389 16.39 6.32 -15.17
C GLY A 389 15.38 6.07 -14.04
N PHE A 390 14.57 5.02 -14.22
CA PHE A 390 13.51 4.62 -13.32
C PHE A 390 13.82 3.28 -12.67
N HIS A 391 13.39 3.12 -11.43
CA HIS A 391 13.37 1.82 -10.76
C HIS A 391 12.40 0.88 -11.47
N GLU A 392 12.77 -0.41 -11.51
CA GLU A 392 11.98 -1.45 -12.16
C GLU A 392 10.67 -1.75 -11.41
N ALA A 393 10.72 -1.66 -10.08
CA ALA A 393 9.61 -1.89 -9.19
C ALA A 393 9.81 -1.16 -7.84
N VAL A 394 8.70 -0.98 -7.12
CA VAL A 394 8.66 -0.40 -5.77
C VAL A 394 7.88 -1.35 -4.87
N SER A 395 8.36 -1.62 -3.65
CA SER A 395 7.63 -2.46 -2.69
C SER A 395 6.29 -1.84 -2.31
N LEU A 396 5.34 -2.63 -1.80
CA LEU A 396 4.01 -2.12 -1.42
C LEU A 396 4.04 -1.15 -0.23
N GLU A 397 5.16 -1.09 0.48
CA GLU A 397 5.47 -0.11 1.54
C GLU A 397 6.09 1.19 1.00
N GLY A 398 6.37 1.24 -0.31
CA GLY A 398 6.90 2.42 -0.99
C GLY A 398 8.43 2.49 -1.06
N ALA A 399 9.15 1.37 -0.96
CA ALA A 399 10.61 1.35 -1.11
C ALA A 399 11.03 0.96 -2.54
N PRO A 400 11.86 1.76 -3.24
CA PRO A 400 12.33 1.41 -4.58
C PRO A 400 13.28 0.21 -4.52
N LEU A 401 13.19 -0.68 -5.50
CA LEU A 401 14.01 -1.89 -5.54
C LEU A 401 15.19 -1.74 -6.49
N ASP A 402 16.35 -2.27 -6.08
CA ASP A 402 17.59 -2.22 -6.85
C ASP A 402 17.71 -3.41 -7.80
N TRP A 403 16.76 -3.51 -8.74
CA TRP A 403 16.67 -4.60 -9.71
C TRP A 403 17.29 -4.23 -11.06
N PRO A 404 17.70 -5.25 -11.86
CA PRO A 404 17.97 -5.06 -13.28
C PRO A 404 16.83 -4.31 -13.99
N ARG A 405 17.20 -3.42 -14.91
CA ARG A 405 16.28 -2.46 -15.54
C ARG A 405 16.01 -2.84 -16.98
N ARG A 406 14.76 -3.11 -17.30
CA ARG A 406 14.35 -3.46 -18.66
C ARG A 406 14.14 -2.19 -19.49
N MET A 407 14.63 -2.20 -20.73
CA MET A 407 14.51 -1.07 -21.66
C MET A 407 13.07 -0.57 -21.77
N ARG A 408 12.12 -1.49 -22.01
CA ARG A 408 10.69 -1.15 -22.10
C ARG A 408 10.16 -0.38 -20.89
N VAL A 409 10.65 -0.63 -19.68
CA VAL A 409 10.15 0.07 -18.48
C VAL A 409 10.58 1.51 -18.51
N GLN A 410 11.83 1.78 -18.90
CA GLN A 410 12.35 3.13 -19.06
C GLN A 410 11.55 3.90 -20.12
N ALA A 411 11.28 3.26 -21.27
CA ALA A 411 10.50 3.86 -22.35
C ALA A 411 9.04 4.10 -21.94
N ARG A 412 8.41 3.13 -21.28
CA ARG A 412 7.04 3.23 -20.74
C ARG A 412 6.90 4.34 -19.72
N GLN A 413 7.88 4.53 -18.84
CA GLN A 413 7.87 5.63 -17.87
C GLN A 413 8.03 6.99 -18.53
N ALA A 414 8.93 7.13 -19.51
CA ALA A 414 9.04 8.35 -20.32
C ALA A 414 7.70 8.68 -21.03
N TYR A 415 7.04 7.66 -21.58
CA TYR A 415 5.69 7.78 -22.15
C TYR A 415 4.66 8.24 -21.09
N VAL A 416 4.64 7.64 -19.90
CA VAL A 416 3.72 8.00 -18.81
C VAL A 416 3.80 9.49 -18.48
N TYR A 417 5.01 10.03 -18.33
CA TYR A 417 5.16 11.45 -18.01
C TYR A 417 4.84 12.36 -19.20
N ALA A 418 5.11 11.94 -20.44
CA ALA A 418 4.63 12.67 -21.61
C ALA A 418 3.08 12.72 -21.66
N GLN A 419 2.42 11.61 -21.32
CA GLN A 419 0.96 11.55 -21.19
C GLN A 419 0.45 12.45 -20.07
N ALA A 420 1.09 12.44 -18.90
CA ALA A 420 0.76 13.34 -17.80
C ALA A 420 0.82 14.82 -18.23
N GLY A 421 1.80 15.18 -19.07
CA GLY A 421 1.90 16.49 -19.71
C GLY A 421 0.72 16.83 -20.61
N GLN A 422 0.31 15.90 -21.48
CA GLN A 422 -0.89 16.05 -22.33
C GLN A 422 -2.18 16.18 -21.49
N MET A 423 -2.21 15.54 -20.32
CA MET A 423 -3.31 15.65 -19.34
C MET A 423 -3.20 16.88 -18.44
N ASN A 424 -2.33 17.84 -18.75
CA ASN A 424 -2.11 19.08 -17.98
C ASN A 424 -1.77 18.83 -16.51
N TRP A 425 -1.04 17.77 -16.18
CA TRP A 425 -0.54 17.58 -14.83
C TRP A 425 0.51 18.66 -14.50
N PRO A 426 0.38 19.40 -13.39
CA PRO A 426 1.26 20.53 -13.07
C PRO A 426 2.65 20.11 -12.55
N GLY A 427 2.87 18.81 -12.32
CA GLY A 427 4.16 18.29 -11.86
C GLY A 427 5.28 18.41 -12.90
N PRO A 428 6.52 18.01 -12.54
CA PRO A 428 7.71 18.23 -13.36
C PRO A 428 7.85 17.26 -14.55
N TRP A 429 6.73 16.91 -15.20
CA TRP A 429 6.63 15.85 -16.20
C TRP A 429 7.66 15.95 -17.35
N ARG A 430 8.02 17.16 -17.78
CA ARG A 430 9.04 17.38 -18.83
C ARG A 430 10.41 16.89 -18.36
N GLN A 431 10.82 17.30 -17.17
CA GLN A 431 12.10 16.91 -16.58
C GLN A 431 12.13 15.41 -16.33
N THR A 432 11.03 14.86 -15.80
CA THR A 432 10.89 13.44 -15.51
C THR A 432 10.96 12.57 -16.76
N ALA A 433 10.27 12.95 -17.83
CA ALA A 433 10.32 12.21 -19.10
C ALA A 433 11.70 12.31 -19.77
N GLN A 434 12.32 13.50 -19.74
CA GLN A 434 13.66 13.71 -20.29
C GLN A 434 14.71 12.86 -19.56
N HIS A 435 14.63 12.80 -18.24
CA HIS A 435 15.51 11.98 -17.40
C HIS A 435 15.53 10.51 -17.84
N GLY A 436 14.36 9.95 -18.12
CA GLY A 436 14.22 8.59 -18.63
C GLY A 436 14.83 8.39 -20.03
N LEU A 437 14.62 9.35 -20.92
CA LEU A 437 15.18 9.29 -22.28
C LEU A 437 16.70 9.42 -22.29
N ASP A 438 17.25 10.32 -21.49
CA ASP A 438 18.70 10.51 -21.39
C ASP A 438 19.36 9.20 -20.91
N TYR A 439 18.75 8.53 -19.95
CA TYR A 439 19.19 7.22 -19.50
C TYR A 439 19.06 6.14 -20.59
N LEU A 440 17.95 6.12 -21.34
CA LEU A 440 17.77 5.21 -22.47
C LEU A 440 18.87 5.37 -23.53
N GLU A 441 19.13 6.61 -23.94
CA GLU A 441 20.15 6.95 -24.94
C GLU A 441 21.56 6.59 -24.45
N ALA A 442 21.86 6.81 -23.16
CA ALA A 442 23.17 6.54 -22.60
C ALA A 442 23.43 5.04 -22.34
N ALA A 443 22.48 4.33 -21.73
CA ALA A 443 22.70 2.98 -21.23
C ALA A 443 22.28 1.88 -22.22
N TYR A 444 21.30 2.16 -23.10
CA TYR A 444 20.70 1.11 -23.93
C TYR A 444 21.01 1.20 -25.42
N LYS A 445 21.33 2.40 -25.94
CA LYS A 445 21.54 2.57 -27.37
C LYS A 445 22.79 1.85 -27.84
N ARG A 446 22.61 0.99 -28.84
CA ARG A 446 23.68 0.22 -29.49
C ARG A 446 24.27 0.99 -30.67
N PRO A 447 25.49 0.64 -31.12
CA PRO A 447 26.11 1.25 -32.29
C PRO A 447 25.31 1.11 -33.59
N ASP A 448 24.46 0.08 -33.71
CA ASP A 448 23.59 -0.12 -34.88
C ASP A 448 22.29 0.70 -34.82
N GLY A 449 22.08 1.48 -33.76
CA GLY A 449 20.93 2.35 -33.57
C GLY A 449 19.70 1.68 -32.95
N LEU A 450 19.78 0.39 -32.61
CA LEU A 450 18.76 -0.29 -31.80
C LEU A 450 19.07 -0.14 -30.31
N TYR A 451 18.10 -0.47 -29.46
CA TYR A 451 18.27 -0.49 -28.01
C TYR A 451 18.38 -1.93 -27.52
N ARG A 452 19.32 -2.19 -26.62
CA ARG A 452 19.46 -3.47 -25.92
C ARG A 452 18.32 -3.71 -24.91
N THR A 453 18.12 -4.94 -24.47
CA THR A 453 16.97 -5.34 -23.62
C THR A 453 17.14 -5.02 -22.14
N LEU A 454 18.32 -5.29 -21.57
CA LEU A 454 18.49 -5.33 -20.11
C LEU A 454 19.86 -4.81 -19.66
N VAL A 455 19.84 -3.97 -18.63
CA VAL A 455 21.02 -3.50 -17.91
C VAL A 455 20.87 -3.76 -16.41
N ALA A 456 21.98 -3.85 -15.69
CA ALA A 456 22.03 -3.86 -14.24
C ALA A 456 21.59 -2.50 -13.68
N ALA A 457 21.36 -2.43 -12.38
CA ALA A 457 20.91 -1.18 -11.75
C ALA A 457 21.96 -0.05 -11.81
N ASP A 458 23.23 -0.38 -12.00
CA ASP A 458 24.34 0.56 -12.24
C ASP A 458 24.53 0.93 -13.73
N GLY A 459 23.68 0.40 -14.62
CA GLY A 459 23.74 0.63 -16.06
C GLY A 459 24.64 -0.32 -16.84
N ALA A 460 25.32 -1.27 -16.19
CA ALA A 460 26.12 -2.27 -16.91
C ALA A 460 25.21 -3.19 -17.77
N THR A 461 25.58 -3.45 -19.02
CA THR A 461 24.84 -4.37 -19.89
C THR A 461 24.71 -5.76 -19.26
N ILE A 462 23.49 -6.30 -19.23
CA ILE A 462 23.21 -7.71 -18.90
C ILE A 462 22.78 -8.49 -20.16
N ASP A 463 21.91 -7.91 -20.99
CA ASP A 463 21.43 -8.53 -22.22
C ASP A 463 21.51 -7.54 -23.39
N GLU A 464 22.38 -7.86 -24.37
CA GLU A 464 22.58 -7.08 -25.60
C GLU A 464 21.52 -7.34 -26.68
N ALA A 465 20.60 -8.29 -26.51
CA ALA A 465 19.54 -8.53 -27.48
C ALA A 465 18.78 -7.23 -27.78
N ALA A 466 18.32 -7.06 -29.02
CA ALA A 466 17.47 -5.94 -29.41
C ALA A 466 16.10 -6.48 -29.80
N MET A 467 15.20 -6.55 -28.81
CA MET A 467 13.83 -7.00 -29.03
C MET A 467 13.05 -5.93 -29.79
N LEU A 468 12.31 -6.31 -30.85
CA LEU A 468 11.36 -5.46 -31.57
C LEU A 468 10.34 -4.84 -30.61
N TYR A 469 9.87 -5.63 -29.63
CA TYR A 469 9.00 -5.21 -28.55
C TYR A 469 9.55 -3.96 -27.83
N ASP A 470 10.82 -3.99 -27.42
CA ASP A 470 11.44 -2.85 -26.73
C ASP A 470 11.55 -1.64 -27.68
N GLN A 471 11.91 -1.86 -28.94
CA GLN A 471 12.03 -0.76 -29.92
C GLN A 471 10.68 -0.06 -30.16
N ALA A 472 9.58 -0.82 -30.19
CA ALA A 472 8.24 -0.27 -30.32
C ALA A 472 7.91 0.69 -29.17
N PHE A 473 8.28 0.35 -27.92
CA PHE A 473 8.09 1.26 -26.78
C PHE A 473 8.97 2.51 -26.84
N ALA A 474 10.21 2.42 -27.34
CA ALA A 474 11.02 3.62 -27.58
C ALA A 474 10.37 4.55 -28.62
N LEU A 475 9.87 3.99 -29.73
CA LEU A 475 9.13 4.77 -30.73
C LEU A 475 7.88 5.42 -30.14
N LEU A 476 7.13 4.68 -29.32
CA LEU A 476 5.92 5.18 -28.67
C LEU A 476 6.22 6.32 -27.69
N ALA A 477 7.29 6.21 -26.89
CA ALA A 477 7.73 7.26 -25.97
C ALA A 477 8.10 8.55 -26.72
N LEU A 478 8.86 8.44 -27.81
CA LEU A 478 9.26 9.59 -28.64
C LEU A 478 8.04 10.26 -29.29
N ALA A 479 7.03 9.48 -29.75
CA ALA A 479 5.79 10.03 -30.28
C ALA A 479 5.02 10.83 -29.21
N ALA A 480 4.88 10.26 -28.01
CA ALA A 480 4.16 10.90 -26.90
C ALA A 480 4.81 12.22 -26.47
N LEU A 481 6.14 12.29 -26.47
CA LEU A 481 6.89 13.52 -26.18
C LEU A 481 6.68 14.60 -27.24
N LYS A 482 6.70 14.23 -28.52
CA LYS A 482 6.37 15.14 -29.62
C LYS A 482 4.96 15.68 -29.48
N GLN A 483 3.99 14.83 -29.21
CA GLN A 483 2.58 15.21 -29.00
C GLN A 483 2.39 16.11 -27.76
N ALA A 484 3.16 15.89 -26.70
CA ALA A 484 3.15 16.72 -25.49
C ALA A 484 3.79 18.11 -25.70
N GLY A 485 4.36 18.39 -26.87
CA GLY A 485 5.06 19.64 -27.16
C GLY A 485 6.41 19.76 -26.44
N ALA A 486 7.03 18.63 -26.06
CA ALA A 486 8.38 18.65 -25.52
C ALA A 486 9.38 19.03 -26.62
N SER A 487 10.38 19.86 -26.29
CA SER A 487 11.43 20.25 -27.25
C SER A 487 12.45 19.12 -27.40
N GLY A 488 12.73 18.70 -28.63
CA GLY A 488 13.77 17.72 -28.91
C GLY A 488 13.71 17.15 -30.34
N PRO A 489 14.74 16.41 -30.77
CA PRO A 489 14.83 15.85 -32.12
C PRO A 489 14.02 14.56 -32.29
N TRP A 490 12.85 14.45 -31.64
CA TRP A 490 12.08 13.21 -31.48
C TRP A 490 11.78 12.53 -32.82
N GLN A 491 11.42 13.33 -33.83
CA GLN A 491 11.11 12.82 -35.16
C GLN A 491 12.33 12.22 -35.85
N ALA A 492 13.48 12.91 -35.82
CA ALA A 492 14.71 12.40 -36.42
C ALA A 492 15.20 11.13 -35.70
N GLN A 493 15.10 11.08 -34.37
CA GLN A 493 15.42 9.88 -33.59
C GLN A 493 14.52 8.70 -33.95
N ALA A 494 13.21 8.92 -34.06
CA ALA A 494 12.26 7.89 -34.41
C ALA A 494 12.43 7.39 -35.85
N GLU A 495 12.70 8.29 -36.80
CA GLU A 495 13.00 7.93 -38.19
C GLU A 495 14.28 7.08 -38.29
N SER A 496 15.32 7.43 -37.53
CA SER A 496 16.55 6.63 -37.43
C SER A 496 16.28 5.23 -36.84
N LEU A 497 15.52 5.15 -35.74
CA LEU A 497 15.18 3.88 -35.10
C LEU A 497 14.32 3.00 -36.01
N ARG A 498 13.32 3.58 -36.69
CA ARG A 498 12.50 2.87 -37.68
C ARG A 498 13.35 2.32 -38.81
N GLY A 499 14.32 3.10 -39.32
CA GLY A 499 15.27 2.64 -40.31
C GLY A 499 16.15 1.47 -39.84
N ALA A 500 16.47 1.42 -38.54
CA ALA A 500 17.19 0.29 -37.95
C ALA A 500 16.31 -0.98 -37.82
N ILE A 501 15.05 -0.81 -37.42
CA ILE A 501 14.04 -1.89 -37.36
C ILE A 501 13.78 -2.47 -38.75
N GLU A 502 13.73 -1.62 -39.78
CA GLU A 502 13.48 -2.00 -41.18
C GLU A 502 14.42 -3.10 -41.69
N ARG A 503 15.66 -3.15 -41.17
CA ARG A 503 16.64 -4.18 -41.53
C ARG A 503 16.27 -5.59 -41.07
N HIS A 504 15.28 -5.71 -40.17
CA HIS A 504 14.80 -6.97 -39.61
C HIS A 504 13.43 -7.39 -40.20
N ARG A 505 12.98 -6.69 -41.25
CA ARG A 505 11.73 -6.99 -41.94
C ARG A 505 11.73 -8.42 -42.49
N HIS A 506 10.61 -9.11 -42.32
CA HIS A 506 10.38 -10.42 -42.87
C HIS A 506 9.86 -10.33 -44.32
N ALA A 507 10.28 -11.27 -45.18
CA ALA A 507 9.91 -11.29 -46.59
C ALA A 507 8.39 -11.44 -46.81
N GLY A 508 7.68 -12.10 -45.89
CA GLY A 508 6.23 -12.26 -45.89
C GLY A 508 5.44 -11.10 -45.29
N GLY A 509 6.08 -9.94 -45.06
CA GLY A 509 5.49 -8.82 -44.30
C GLY A 509 5.74 -8.96 -42.79
N GLY A 510 5.65 -7.85 -42.07
CA GLY A 510 6.00 -7.78 -40.66
C GLY A 510 7.50 -7.92 -40.39
N PHE A 511 7.85 -8.23 -39.16
CA PHE A 511 9.23 -8.21 -38.65
C PHE A 511 9.53 -9.46 -37.84
N ARG A 512 10.81 -9.85 -37.83
CA ARG A 512 11.28 -10.91 -36.94
C ARG A 512 11.61 -10.33 -35.58
N GLU A 513 11.06 -10.93 -34.54
CA GLU A 513 11.48 -10.71 -33.16
C GLU A 513 12.73 -11.55 -32.85
N SER A 514 13.50 -11.14 -31.84
CA SER A 514 14.59 -11.95 -31.32
C SER A 514 14.06 -13.23 -30.63
N PRO A 515 14.84 -14.32 -30.58
CA PRO A 515 14.42 -15.58 -29.94
C PRO A 515 13.96 -15.38 -28.47
N PRO A 516 13.10 -16.26 -27.93
CA PRO A 516 12.74 -17.58 -28.48
C PRO A 516 11.59 -17.59 -29.49
N HIS A 517 10.75 -16.55 -29.56
CA HIS A 517 9.55 -16.51 -30.42
C HIS A 517 9.68 -15.45 -31.51
N PRO A 518 10.38 -15.75 -32.63
CA PRO A 518 10.65 -14.76 -33.67
C PRO A 518 9.44 -14.33 -34.49
N PHE A 519 8.35 -15.11 -34.45
CA PHE A 519 7.11 -14.82 -35.16
C PHE A 519 5.97 -14.79 -34.15
N GLN A 520 5.66 -13.59 -33.66
CA GLN A 520 4.65 -13.37 -32.63
C GLN A 520 3.83 -12.11 -32.91
N ALA A 521 2.56 -12.12 -32.47
CA ALA A 521 1.66 -10.98 -32.62
C ALA A 521 1.99 -9.82 -31.67
N ASN A 522 2.47 -10.12 -30.46
CA ASN A 522 2.65 -9.13 -29.39
C ASN A 522 3.59 -7.96 -29.79
N ALA A 523 4.78 -8.26 -30.31
CA ALA A 523 5.70 -7.21 -30.75
C ALA A 523 5.11 -6.33 -31.88
N HIS A 524 4.30 -6.93 -32.77
CA HIS A 524 3.61 -6.20 -33.83
C HIS A 524 2.47 -5.33 -33.29
N MET A 525 1.78 -5.76 -32.24
CA MET A 525 0.72 -5.00 -31.58
C MET A 525 1.24 -3.65 -31.07
N HIS A 526 2.37 -3.65 -30.35
CA HIS A 526 2.96 -2.40 -29.86
C HIS A 526 3.65 -1.59 -30.96
N LEU A 527 4.21 -2.24 -32.00
CA LEU A 527 4.71 -1.50 -33.16
C LEU A 527 3.58 -0.81 -33.93
N PHE A 528 2.40 -1.45 -34.01
CA PHE A 528 1.19 -0.87 -34.58
C PHE A 528 0.73 0.35 -33.76
N GLU A 529 0.70 0.22 -32.44
CA GLU A 529 0.39 1.33 -31.54
C GLU A 529 1.37 2.51 -31.72
N ALA A 530 2.67 2.24 -31.80
CA ALA A 530 3.68 3.26 -32.04
C ALA A 530 3.51 3.92 -33.42
N ALA A 531 3.22 3.14 -34.47
CA ALA A 531 2.99 3.65 -35.81
C ALA A 531 1.73 4.53 -35.90
N GLN A 532 0.65 4.15 -35.22
CA GLN A 532 -0.55 4.99 -35.08
C GLN A 532 -0.21 6.29 -34.35
N ALA A 533 0.49 6.23 -33.21
CA ALA A 533 0.88 7.43 -32.45
C ALA A 533 1.74 8.39 -33.28
N TRP A 534 2.66 7.88 -34.11
CA TRP A 534 3.45 8.71 -35.03
C TRP A 534 2.63 9.28 -36.19
N SER A 535 1.64 8.54 -36.68
CA SER A 535 0.69 9.05 -37.69
C SER A 535 -0.11 10.21 -37.12
N ASP A 536 -0.62 10.08 -35.89
CA ASP A 536 -1.34 11.13 -35.16
C ASP A 536 -0.44 12.35 -34.87
N ALA A 537 0.88 12.13 -34.67
CA ALA A 537 1.86 13.19 -34.43
C ALA A 537 2.39 13.87 -35.71
N ALA A 538 1.75 13.64 -36.88
CA ALA A 538 2.20 14.12 -38.18
C ALA A 538 3.65 13.71 -38.54
N GLY A 539 4.02 12.47 -38.21
CA GLY A 539 5.37 11.91 -38.45
C GLY A 539 5.69 11.59 -39.90
N GLY A 540 4.73 11.70 -40.82
CA GLY A 540 4.89 11.42 -42.26
C GLY A 540 4.26 10.11 -42.74
N ALA A 541 4.13 9.97 -44.06
CA ALA A 541 3.37 8.88 -44.70
C ALA A 541 3.92 7.46 -44.44
N ALA A 542 5.22 7.34 -44.10
CA ALA A 542 5.84 6.05 -43.81
C ALA A 542 5.28 5.37 -42.54
N TRP A 543 4.81 6.17 -41.57
CA TRP A 543 4.18 5.63 -40.35
C TRP A 543 2.78 5.09 -40.62
N GLY A 544 2.00 5.79 -41.45
CA GLY A 544 0.69 5.29 -41.90
C GLY A 544 0.83 3.98 -42.67
N ALA A 545 1.77 3.91 -43.61
CA ALA A 545 2.05 2.68 -44.36
C ALA A 545 2.46 1.51 -43.46
N LEU A 546 3.28 1.76 -42.42
CA LEU A 546 3.64 0.75 -41.43
C LEU A 546 2.43 0.29 -40.61
N ALA A 547 1.57 1.22 -40.20
CA ALA A 547 0.35 0.90 -39.47
C ALA A 547 -0.61 0.04 -40.32
N ASP A 548 -0.83 0.44 -41.57
CA ASP A 548 -1.68 -0.29 -42.53
C ASP A 548 -1.15 -1.70 -42.79
N GLU A 549 0.16 -1.87 -42.95
CA GLU A 549 0.79 -3.18 -43.13
C GLU A 549 0.54 -4.10 -41.92
N ILE A 550 0.75 -3.61 -40.70
CA ILE A 550 0.58 -4.42 -39.50
C ILE A 550 -0.90 -4.73 -39.27
N ALA A 551 -1.80 -3.78 -39.52
CA ALA A 551 -3.25 -4.04 -39.48
C ALA A 551 -3.65 -5.13 -40.47
N GLN A 552 -3.14 -5.06 -41.71
CA GLN A 552 -3.42 -6.08 -42.73
C GLN A 552 -2.86 -7.45 -42.34
N LEU A 553 -1.65 -7.50 -41.77
CA LEU A 553 -1.05 -8.73 -41.26
C LEU A 553 -1.90 -9.33 -40.13
N ALA A 554 -2.39 -8.50 -39.21
CA ALA A 554 -3.28 -8.94 -38.14
C ALA A 554 -4.59 -9.53 -38.69
N LEU A 555 -5.26 -8.78 -39.57
CA LEU A 555 -6.54 -9.18 -40.17
C LEU A 555 -6.46 -10.45 -41.01
N THR A 556 -5.30 -10.73 -41.63
CA THR A 556 -5.15 -11.87 -42.54
C THR A 556 -4.42 -13.07 -41.94
N ARG A 557 -3.60 -12.88 -40.91
CA ARG A 557 -2.74 -13.92 -40.34
C ARG A 557 -2.89 -14.10 -38.84
N PHE A 558 -2.99 -13.01 -38.07
CA PHE A 558 -3.01 -13.14 -36.61
C PHE A 558 -4.38 -13.52 -36.08
N ILE A 559 -5.43 -12.93 -36.64
CA ILE A 559 -6.81 -13.25 -36.27
C ILE A 559 -7.20 -14.57 -36.93
N ASP A 560 -7.52 -15.55 -36.10
CA ASP A 560 -8.02 -16.82 -36.57
C ASP A 560 -9.37 -16.65 -37.28
N ALA A 561 -9.45 -17.13 -38.53
CA ALA A 561 -10.62 -16.92 -39.38
C ALA A 561 -11.88 -17.63 -38.87
N GLU A 562 -11.74 -18.76 -38.18
CA GLU A 562 -12.85 -19.55 -37.64
C GLU A 562 -13.20 -19.10 -36.23
N GLY A 563 -12.19 -18.93 -35.38
CA GLY A 563 -12.33 -18.65 -33.96
C GLY A 563 -12.53 -17.16 -33.63
N GLY A 564 -12.12 -16.24 -34.51
CA GLY A 564 -12.27 -14.80 -34.30
C GLY A 564 -11.44 -14.24 -33.14
N PHE A 565 -10.31 -14.87 -32.82
CA PHE A 565 -9.35 -14.45 -31.80
C PHE A 565 -7.95 -14.31 -32.39
N VAL A 566 -7.13 -13.41 -31.85
CA VAL A 566 -5.70 -13.30 -32.17
C VAL A 566 -4.94 -14.47 -31.57
N ARG A 567 -4.07 -15.10 -32.37
CA ARG A 567 -3.07 -16.07 -31.90
C ARG A 567 -1.78 -15.36 -31.52
N GLU A 568 -1.06 -15.91 -30.54
CA GLU A 568 0.17 -15.29 -30.03
C GLU A 568 1.40 -15.62 -30.88
N PHE A 569 1.52 -16.88 -31.31
CA PHE A 569 2.74 -17.42 -31.92
C PHE A 569 2.49 -18.08 -33.29
N PHE A 570 3.46 -17.92 -34.18
CA PHE A 570 3.39 -18.34 -35.58
C PHE A 570 4.67 -19.04 -36.03
N ASP A 571 4.60 -19.73 -37.17
CA ASP A 571 5.77 -20.18 -37.90
C ASP A 571 6.30 -19.12 -38.89
N ALA A 572 7.36 -19.45 -39.63
CA ALA A 572 7.99 -18.54 -40.57
C ALA A 572 7.11 -18.15 -41.78
N SER A 573 5.96 -18.80 -41.97
CA SER A 573 4.98 -18.47 -43.00
C SER A 573 3.83 -17.62 -42.47
N TRP A 574 3.90 -17.18 -41.20
CA TRP A 574 2.79 -16.57 -40.46
C TRP A 574 1.57 -17.50 -40.35
N SER A 575 1.79 -18.81 -40.36
CA SER A 575 0.78 -19.80 -40.03
C SER A 575 0.83 -20.13 -38.54
N ARG A 576 -0.28 -20.64 -37.99
CA ARG A 576 -0.38 -21.04 -36.57
C ARG A 576 0.84 -21.89 -36.15
N ALA A 577 1.48 -21.52 -35.04
CA ALA A 577 2.57 -22.32 -34.48
C ALA A 577 2.13 -23.75 -34.13
N PRO A 578 3.00 -24.77 -34.28
CA PRO A 578 2.66 -26.13 -33.93
C PRO A 578 2.49 -26.32 -32.41
N GLY A 579 1.76 -27.36 -32.01
CA GLY A 579 1.62 -27.75 -30.61
C GLY A 579 0.87 -26.74 -29.74
N ASP A 580 1.27 -26.66 -28.47
CA ASP A 580 0.61 -25.83 -27.46
C ASP A 580 0.82 -24.33 -27.67
N GLU A 581 1.94 -23.92 -28.28
CA GLU A 581 2.20 -22.51 -28.59
C GLU A 581 1.12 -21.93 -29.52
N GLY A 582 0.70 -22.68 -30.54
CA GLY A 582 -0.39 -22.23 -31.42
C GLY A 582 -1.77 -22.27 -30.80
N ARG A 583 -1.94 -22.86 -29.62
CA ARG A 583 -3.20 -22.94 -28.87
C ARG A 583 -3.30 -21.90 -27.76
N HIS A 584 -2.18 -21.34 -27.34
CA HIS A 584 -2.10 -20.35 -26.26
C HIS A 584 -2.74 -19.03 -26.73
N LEU A 585 -3.68 -18.52 -25.94
CA LEU A 585 -4.34 -17.24 -26.15
C LEU A 585 -4.27 -16.39 -24.87
N GLU A 586 -4.06 -15.09 -25.03
CA GLU A 586 -4.09 -14.12 -23.92
C GLU A 586 -5.31 -13.21 -24.06
N PRO A 587 -6.32 -13.29 -23.16
CA PRO A 587 -7.48 -12.40 -23.19
C PRO A 587 -7.12 -10.91 -23.23
N GLY A 588 -6.03 -10.51 -22.56
CA GLY A 588 -5.52 -9.14 -22.57
C GLY A 588 -5.12 -8.65 -23.95
N HIS A 589 -4.39 -9.46 -24.73
CA HIS A 589 -4.04 -9.12 -26.11
C HIS A 589 -5.26 -9.08 -27.02
N GLN A 590 -6.32 -9.87 -26.75
CA GLN A 590 -7.57 -9.75 -27.50
C GLN A 590 -8.18 -8.35 -27.31
N PHE A 591 -8.21 -7.85 -26.07
CA PHE A 591 -8.73 -6.52 -25.77
C PHE A 591 -7.84 -5.42 -26.36
N GLU A 592 -6.52 -5.53 -26.24
CA GLU A 592 -5.58 -4.52 -26.74
C GLU A 592 -5.64 -4.42 -28.28
N TRP A 593 -5.64 -5.55 -29.00
CA TRP A 593 -5.88 -5.56 -30.44
C TRP A 593 -7.25 -5.03 -30.82
N ALA A 594 -8.30 -5.34 -30.05
CA ALA A 594 -9.64 -4.80 -30.29
C ALA A 594 -9.61 -3.26 -30.21
N TRP A 595 -8.96 -2.70 -29.20
CA TRP A 595 -8.84 -1.26 -29.04
C TRP A 595 -8.05 -0.61 -30.19
N LEU A 596 -6.90 -1.17 -30.57
CA LEU A 596 -6.07 -0.64 -31.67
C LEU A 596 -6.76 -0.71 -33.03
N LEU A 597 -7.48 -1.80 -33.33
CA LEU A 597 -8.21 -1.97 -34.59
C LEU A 597 -9.48 -1.10 -34.65
N ALA A 598 -10.16 -0.88 -33.51
CA ALA A 598 -11.28 0.06 -33.45
C ALA A 598 -10.81 1.49 -33.78
N ARG A 599 -9.66 1.91 -33.25
CA ARG A 599 -9.06 3.24 -33.56
C ARG A 599 -8.70 3.42 -35.03
N SER A 600 -8.37 2.35 -35.75
CA SER A 600 -8.03 2.40 -37.18
C SER A 600 -9.19 2.05 -38.11
N GLY A 601 -10.44 2.06 -37.61
CA GLY A 601 -11.63 1.87 -38.45
C GLY A 601 -11.96 0.41 -38.80
N HIS A 602 -11.35 -0.58 -38.12
CA HIS A 602 -11.63 -2.01 -38.31
C HIS A 602 -12.60 -2.55 -37.24
N GLU A 603 -13.73 -1.86 -37.04
CA GLU A 603 -14.67 -2.14 -35.93
C GLU A 603 -15.20 -3.58 -35.92
N ALA A 604 -15.47 -4.16 -37.08
CA ALA A 604 -15.97 -5.55 -37.17
C ALA A 604 -14.98 -6.58 -36.62
N ALA A 605 -13.68 -6.38 -36.86
CA ALA A 605 -12.64 -7.23 -36.29
C ALA A 605 -12.49 -6.97 -34.78
N ALA A 606 -12.50 -5.70 -34.37
CA ALA A 606 -12.41 -5.30 -32.97
C ALA A 606 -13.52 -5.92 -32.11
N ARG A 607 -14.78 -5.91 -32.58
CA ARG A 607 -15.90 -6.52 -31.84
C ARG A 607 -15.76 -8.04 -31.68
N LYS A 608 -15.21 -8.74 -32.69
CA LYS A 608 -14.91 -10.19 -32.58
C LYS A 608 -13.86 -10.47 -31.52
N LEU A 609 -12.77 -9.70 -31.53
CA LEU A 609 -11.69 -9.84 -30.55
C LEU A 609 -12.15 -9.48 -29.14
N PHE A 610 -12.95 -8.44 -28.98
CA PHE A 610 -13.56 -8.10 -27.69
C PHE A 610 -14.42 -9.26 -27.16
N ALA A 611 -15.28 -9.83 -28.02
CA ALA A 611 -16.10 -10.99 -27.65
C ALA A 611 -15.24 -12.21 -27.28
N ALA A 612 -14.11 -12.44 -27.96
CA ALA A 612 -13.15 -13.47 -27.57
C ALA A 612 -12.51 -13.18 -26.20
N GLY A 613 -12.05 -11.95 -25.96
CA GLY A 613 -11.48 -11.54 -24.66
C GLY A 613 -12.47 -11.73 -23.51
N VAL A 614 -13.75 -11.39 -23.71
CA VAL A 614 -14.81 -11.57 -22.70
C VAL A 614 -14.97 -13.03 -22.27
N ARG A 615 -14.72 -14.00 -23.15
CA ARG A 615 -14.76 -15.45 -22.81
C ARG A 615 -13.63 -15.87 -21.86
N GLY A 616 -12.59 -15.05 -21.71
CA GLY A 616 -11.51 -15.23 -20.74
C GLY A 616 -11.80 -14.60 -19.36
N ILE A 617 -12.98 -14.02 -19.14
CA ILE A 617 -13.35 -13.43 -17.85
C ILE A 617 -13.81 -14.50 -16.88
N ASP A 618 -13.18 -14.55 -15.70
CA ASP A 618 -13.67 -15.34 -14.57
C ASP A 618 -14.90 -14.64 -13.97
N PRO A 619 -16.11 -15.24 -14.06
CA PRO A 619 -17.34 -14.59 -13.61
C PRO A 619 -17.41 -14.42 -12.08
N ARG A 620 -16.63 -15.18 -11.30
CA ARG A 620 -16.63 -15.06 -9.83
C ARG A 620 -15.87 -13.82 -9.37
N ARG A 621 -14.74 -13.54 -10.03
CA ARG A 621 -13.84 -12.43 -9.68
C ARG A 621 -14.10 -11.20 -10.54
N ASN A 622 -14.86 -11.35 -11.62
CA ASN A 622 -15.07 -10.36 -12.68
C ASN A 622 -13.73 -9.84 -13.23
N ALA A 623 -12.77 -10.75 -13.42
CA ALA A 623 -11.43 -10.44 -13.88
C ALA A 623 -11.04 -11.35 -15.06
N ALA A 624 -10.47 -10.77 -16.10
CA ALA A 624 -9.93 -11.52 -17.22
C ALA A 624 -8.64 -12.24 -16.80
N VAL A 625 -8.57 -13.55 -17.07
CA VAL A 625 -7.42 -14.37 -16.71
C VAL A 625 -6.24 -14.16 -17.67
N ASP A 626 -5.04 -14.55 -17.26
CA ASP A 626 -3.81 -14.32 -18.01
C ASP A 626 -3.74 -15.15 -19.29
N ALA A 627 -4.22 -16.40 -19.25
CA ALA A 627 -4.20 -17.25 -20.43
C ALA A 627 -5.32 -18.29 -20.46
N VAL A 628 -5.80 -18.55 -21.68
CA VAL A 628 -6.73 -19.63 -22.02
C VAL A 628 -6.18 -20.44 -23.19
N TRP A 629 -6.72 -21.64 -23.37
CA TRP A 629 -6.50 -22.41 -24.59
C TRP A 629 -7.44 -21.96 -25.72
N ASP A 630 -7.22 -22.44 -26.94
CA ASP A 630 -8.03 -22.11 -28.12
C ASP A 630 -9.47 -22.65 -28.06
N ASP A 631 -9.76 -23.55 -27.11
CA ASP A 631 -11.11 -23.98 -26.72
C ASP A 631 -11.70 -23.16 -25.55
N PHE A 632 -10.99 -22.13 -25.09
CA PHE A 632 -11.30 -21.24 -23.97
C PHE A 632 -11.32 -21.91 -22.59
N SER A 633 -10.78 -23.12 -22.45
CA SER A 633 -10.48 -23.66 -21.13
C SER A 633 -9.31 -22.90 -20.49
N THR A 634 -9.38 -22.68 -19.17
CA THR A 634 -8.40 -21.86 -18.46
C THR A 634 -7.03 -22.52 -18.42
N LYS A 635 -5.98 -21.79 -18.83
CA LYS A 635 -4.57 -22.23 -18.81
C LYS A 635 -3.80 -21.61 -17.65
N ALA A 636 -3.91 -20.29 -17.48
CA ALA A 636 -3.31 -19.55 -16.38
C ALA A 636 -4.42 -18.76 -15.67
N PRO A 637 -4.92 -19.23 -14.51
CA PRO A 637 -6.11 -18.67 -13.86
C PRO A 637 -5.84 -17.40 -13.06
N THR A 638 -4.58 -16.99 -12.92
CA THR A 638 -4.19 -15.68 -12.41
C THR A 638 -4.72 -14.58 -13.33
N ALA A 639 -4.87 -13.38 -12.79
CA ALA A 639 -5.29 -12.21 -13.56
C ALA A 639 -4.35 -11.05 -13.25
N ARG A 640 -3.63 -10.56 -14.26
CA ARG A 640 -2.77 -9.38 -14.09
C ARG A 640 -3.53 -8.08 -14.33
N LEU A 641 -3.03 -7.02 -13.71
CA LEU A 641 -3.57 -5.66 -13.79
C LEU A 641 -3.74 -5.17 -15.22
N TRP A 642 -2.69 -5.30 -16.05
CA TRP A 642 -2.71 -4.79 -17.41
C TRP A 642 -3.87 -5.36 -18.25
N VAL A 643 -4.23 -6.64 -18.06
CA VAL A 643 -5.35 -7.28 -18.75
C VAL A 643 -6.66 -6.53 -18.45
N GLN A 644 -6.84 -6.10 -17.20
CA GLN A 644 -8.06 -5.41 -16.76
C GLN A 644 -8.13 -3.99 -17.33
N THR A 645 -6.99 -3.31 -17.45
CA THR A 645 -6.91 -1.98 -18.06
C THR A 645 -7.11 -2.04 -19.58
N GLU A 646 -6.62 -3.07 -20.26
CA GLU A 646 -6.88 -3.28 -21.69
C GLU A 646 -8.36 -3.61 -21.94
N TYR A 647 -8.95 -4.45 -21.10
CA TYR A 647 -10.38 -4.74 -21.11
C TYR A 647 -11.23 -3.47 -20.95
N LEU A 648 -10.88 -2.60 -19.98
CA LEU A 648 -11.54 -1.30 -19.82
C LEU A 648 -11.44 -0.46 -21.09
N LYS A 649 -10.23 -0.27 -21.65
CA LYS A 649 -10.04 0.52 -22.88
C LYS A 649 -10.86 -0.01 -24.05
N ALA A 650 -10.84 -1.32 -24.28
CA ALA A 650 -11.58 -1.95 -25.37
C ALA A 650 -13.10 -1.79 -25.20
N ALA A 651 -13.61 -1.95 -23.97
CA ALA A 651 -15.03 -1.76 -23.68
C ALA A 651 -15.46 -0.30 -23.91
N LEU A 652 -14.66 0.67 -23.47
CA LEU A 652 -14.93 2.09 -23.63
C LEU A 652 -15.02 2.50 -25.11
N ILE A 653 -14.06 2.10 -25.95
CA ILE A 653 -14.06 2.51 -27.36
C ILE A 653 -15.17 1.83 -28.19
N LEU A 654 -15.62 0.64 -27.79
CA LEU A 654 -16.68 -0.10 -28.48
C LEU A 654 -18.09 0.25 -27.98
N GLY A 655 -18.21 1.10 -26.95
CA GLY A 655 -19.48 1.50 -26.34
C GLY A 655 -20.11 0.45 -25.43
N GLU A 656 -19.32 -0.47 -24.88
CA GLU A 656 -19.78 -1.57 -24.02
C GLU A 656 -19.83 -1.12 -22.55
N GLU A 657 -20.76 -0.21 -22.22
CA GLU A 657 -20.78 0.49 -20.92
C GLU A 657 -20.81 -0.44 -19.70
N GLN A 658 -21.60 -1.51 -19.74
CA GLN A 658 -21.67 -2.47 -18.63
C GLN A 658 -20.33 -3.18 -18.41
N HIS A 659 -19.67 -3.59 -19.49
CA HIS A 659 -18.35 -4.20 -19.44
C HIS A 659 -17.30 -3.19 -18.97
N ALA A 660 -17.36 -1.94 -19.45
CA ALA A 660 -16.46 -0.88 -19.03
C ALA A 660 -16.59 -0.58 -17.53
N LEU A 661 -17.80 -0.47 -17.00
CA LEU A 661 -18.02 -0.24 -15.58
C LEU A 661 -17.54 -1.43 -14.74
N ALA A 662 -17.78 -2.64 -15.20
CA ALA A 662 -17.29 -3.86 -14.57
C ALA A 662 -15.75 -3.90 -14.53
N ALA A 663 -15.09 -3.58 -15.66
CA ALA A 663 -13.64 -3.49 -15.76
C ALA A 663 -13.06 -2.40 -14.86
N ALA A 664 -13.71 -1.23 -14.80
CA ALA A 664 -13.31 -0.11 -13.93
C ALA A 664 -13.37 -0.49 -12.44
N LYS A 665 -14.42 -1.20 -12.01
CA LYS A 665 -14.54 -1.70 -10.63
C LYS A 665 -13.47 -2.74 -10.31
N THR A 666 -13.17 -3.64 -11.24
CA THR A 666 -12.09 -4.63 -11.08
C THR A 666 -10.74 -3.93 -11.02
N PHE A 667 -10.45 -3.00 -11.93
CA PHE A 667 -9.23 -2.20 -11.96
C PHE A 667 -9.01 -1.45 -10.63
N TRP A 668 -10.05 -0.81 -10.10
CA TRP A 668 -9.99 -0.09 -8.82
C TRP A 668 -9.48 -0.97 -7.66
N ARG A 669 -9.82 -2.26 -7.64
CA ARG A 669 -9.38 -3.20 -6.60
C ARG A 669 -7.85 -3.36 -6.57
N TYR A 670 -7.19 -3.35 -7.73
CA TYR A 670 -5.73 -3.46 -7.82
C TYR A 670 -5.03 -2.24 -7.24
N LEU A 671 -5.71 -1.10 -7.16
CA LEU A 671 -5.17 0.16 -6.62
C LEU A 671 -5.35 0.28 -5.10
N GLN A 672 -5.98 -0.70 -4.44
CA GLN A 672 -6.22 -0.70 -2.99
C GLN A 672 -5.01 -1.24 -2.22
N THR A 673 -3.86 -0.60 -2.41
CA THR A 673 -2.59 -0.98 -1.79
C THR A 673 -2.35 -0.24 -0.47
N PRO A 674 -1.44 -0.72 0.40
CA PRO A 674 -1.09 -0.05 1.65
C PRO A 674 -0.56 1.38 1.46
N ALA A 675 0.28 1.61 0.43
CA ALA A 675 0.79 2.93 0.10
C ALA A 675 0.02 3.56 -1.08
N PRO A 676 -0.59 4.75 -0.90
CA PRO A 676 -1.29 5.44 -1.98
C PRO A 676 -0.40 5.68 -3.20
N GLY A 677 -0.92 5.39 -4.40
CA GLY A 677 -0.20 5.57 -5.67
C GLY A 677 0.49 4.32 -6.20
N LEU A 678 0.47 3.22 -5.42
CA LEU A 678 0.90 1.89 -5.85
C LEU A 678 -0.27 1.00 -6.28
N TRP A 679 0.06 -0.17 -6.83
CA TRP A 679 -0.90 -1.17 -7.26
C TRP A 679 -0.37 -2.59 -7.02
N TYR A 680 -1.28 -3.53 -6.80
CA TYR A 680 -1.01 -4.94 -6.99
C TYR A 680 -0.88 -5.24 -8.48
N ASP A 681 -0.06 -6.21 -8.88
CA ASP A 681 0.04 -6.63 -10.27
C ASP A 681 -0.77 -7.90 -10.56
N THR A 682 -0.79 -8.87 -9.64
CA THR A 682 -1.44 -10.17 -9.85
C THR A 682 -2.55 -10.48 -8.84
N LEU A 683 -3.73 -10.85 -9.34
CA LEU A 683 -4.85 -11.42 -8.60
C LEU A 683 -4.88 -12.95 -8.75
N LYS A 684 -4.88 -13.66 -7.62
CA LYS A 684 -4.92 -15.13 -7.58
C LYS A 684 -6.33 -15.68 -7.86
N PRO A 685 -6.45 -16.98 -8.18
CA PRO A 685 -7.75 -17.65 -8.38
C PRO A 685 -8.63 -17.65 -7.12
N ASP A 686 -8.03 -17.56 -5.93
CA ASP A 686 -8.73 -17.45 -4.64
C ASP A 686 -9.27 -16.03 -4.35
N ASN A 687 -9.20 -15.12 -5.33
CA ASN A 687 -9.64 -13.74 -5.26
C ASN A 687 -8.84 -12.84 -4.29
N THR A 688 -7.64 -13.27 -3.90
CA THR A 688 -6.69 -12.46 -3.13
C THR A 688 -5.51 -12.01 -3.99
N PHE A 689 -4.93 -10.85 -3.67
CA PHE A 689 -3.75 -10.34 -4.39
C PHE A 689 -2.47 -11.07 -3.95
N VAL A 690 -1.51 -11.16 -4.87
CA VAL A 690 -0.14 -11.55 -4.55
C VAL A 690 0.53 -10.38 -3.83
N ASP A 691 1.22 -10.66 -2.73
CA ASP A 691 2.07 -9.70 -2.05
C ASP A 691 3.40 -9.59 -2.81
N GLU A 692 3.41 -8.72 -3.82
CA GLU A 692 4.55 -8.50 -4.71
C GLU A 692 4.77 -6.99 -4.96
N PRO A 693 6.01 -6.57 -5.27
CA PRO A 693 6.31 -5.19 -5.59
C PRO A 693 5.48 -4.67 -6.77
N ALA A 694 5.03 -3.41 -6.67
CA ALA A 694 4.37 -2.71 -7.75
C ALA A 694 5.34 -2.53 -8.93
N SER A 695 5.03 -3.18 -10.05
CA SER A 695 5.83 -3.12 -11.29
C SER A 695 5.67 -1.76 -11.97
N ALA A 696 6.77 -1.03 -12.18
CA ALA A 696 6.77 0.24 -12.91
C ALA A 696 6.26 0.08 -14.36
N SER A 697 6.43 -1.11 -14.93
CA SER A 697 5.95 -1.44 -16.27
C SER A 697 4.44 -1.28 -16.44
N SER A 698 3.67 -1.47 -15.35
CA SER A 698 2.21 -1.45 -15.37
C SER A 698 1.63 -0.03 -15.37
N PHE A 699 2.43 0.98 -14.99
CA PHE A 699 1.96 2.38 -14.94
C PHE A 699 1.52 2.90 -16.32
N TYR A 700 2.16 2.41 -17.38
CA TYR A 700 1.77 2.63 -18.77
C TYR A 700 0.31 2.25 -19.04
N HIS A 701 -0.08 1.04 -18.66
CA HIS A 701 -1.44 0.54 -18.89
C HIS A 701 -2.46 1.29 -18.02
N ILE A 702 -2.07 1.64 -16.79
CA ILE A 702 -2.88 2.45 -15.87
C ILE A 702 -3.19 3.81 -16.47
N ILE A 703 -2.18 4.61 -16.85
CA ILE A 703 -2.41 5.96 -17.35
C ILE A 703 -3.18 5.97 -18.67
N THR A 704 -2.93 4.99 -19.56
CA THR A 704 -3.67 4.88 -20.82
C THR A 704 -5.14 4.57 -20.60
N ALA A 705 -5.48 3.68 -19.66
CA ALA A 705 -6.86 3.38 -19.31
C ALA A 705 -7.58 4.57 -18.65
N ILE A 706 -6.90 5.28 -17.74
CA ILE A 706 -7.46 6.48 -17.10
C ILE A 706 -7.69 7.59 -18.13
N ARG A 707 -6.75 7.79 -19.07
CA ARG A 707 -6.91 8.74 -20.17
C ARG A 707 -8.10 8.38 -21.06
N ALA A 708 -8.25 7.09 -21.43
CA ALA A 708 -9.38 6.63 -22.23
C ALA A 708 -10.73 6.87 -21.53
N LEU A 709 -10.78 6.64 -20.22
CA LEU A 709 -11.97 6.89 -19.40
C LEU A 709 -12.31 8.40 -19.35
N GLY A 710 -11.30 9.26 -19.17
CA GLY A 710 -11.49 10.71 -19.16
C GLY A 710 -11.89 11.32 -20.51
N ALA A 711 -11.50 10.70 -21.62
CA ALA A 711 -11.81 11.20 -22.98
C ALA A 711 -13.30 11.10 -23.37
N ILE A 712 -14.11 10.35 -22.61
CA ILE A 712 -15.57 10.27 -22.85
C ILE A 712 -16.32 11.44 -22.20
N TYR A 713 -15.73 12.04 -21.16
CA TYR A 713 -16.39 13.03 -20.30
C TYR A 713 -15.81 14.44 -20.37
N ASN A 714 -14.66 14.60 -21.05
CA ASN A 714 -14.09 15.89 -21.44
C ASN A 714 -14.42 16.18 -22.90
#